data_AF-A0A956BJA2-F1
#
_entry.id   AF-A0A956BJA2-F1
#
_cell.length_a   1.000
_cell.length_b   1.000
_cell.length_c   1.000
_cell.angle_alpha   90.00
_cell.angle_beta   90.00
_cell.angle_gamma   90.00
#
_symmetry.space_group_name_H-M   'P 1'
#
loop_
_entity.id
_entity.type
_entity.pdbx_description
1 polymer ?
#
loop_
_entity_poly.entity_id
_entity_poly.type
_entity_poly.pdbx_seq_one_letter_code
_entity_poly.pdbx_strand_id
1 'polypeptide(L)'
;MPADADVNGEDPGLNGAPSALTAGARLSISAPGPASYLATGPSTASGDAVQIGSVTVNGDAATVSGDAWEAQVTLARGLNVLEVLGTEADGTHRAVRSALAGEFEAPTGFVDGAVQLHLATSVLDQLAPLAEQMLDPVGLSAQVTANNPVLVDGSMEVSALAVEFSGADVSLVPTDGSLQLTVTISDFHIPLSIIGAPLDFDAGDMTADALTITSGITIAAVDGELDVQLVSPAAAFTAFDVEVNNVLANLFIDPADMEGDVLAQLDPLLQSTIPGMISGFLDDLDLTVETEVLGQPLTVLPRFASVAISPAGIGLGVDVDLDAPGVLATGAGYLHAGPPAATTGDGVLVQVADDLANRALHELWGAGVLDLEIPVAPGDLTAFLLGAVGGVNGTGGSLGLSPRLPPVLVETSAGARLQLGEVDLTLGTPGGAFGDEVLFTVTIDAAADLVLADGAAGIVLSDAHVTAVPRGASASIPEVLDTVDAVEAALQLGMGTINDMLSFPLGEVTLPALTITRDASGLATDASLSAEALLGLLEGVEVPLPTPPEDPVVTDPPEDPVVTDPPEDPVVTDPPEDPVVMPPPPLWGQPYEVSVPSDATVYDDDWAVDIDDHTAWVCGFDDVVAYGDYGTWYLNRYADLDLHGSGNIVYARRGADVKLYGTDNIVYADDDADIDDYVGGNTIYIVDPLTFDTSDAPDDGC
;
A
#
# COMPACT_ATOMS: atom_id res chain seq x y z
N MET A 1 17.15 26.03 -9.39
CA MET A 1 17.23 26.72 -10.70
C MET A 1 15.81 26.83 -11.22
N PRO A 2 15.28 27.98 -11.71
CA PRO A 2 13.88 28.01 -12.10
C PRO A 2 13.75 27.60 -13.56
N ALA A 3 13.09 26.46 -13.78
CA ALA A 3 12.52 26.08 -15.07
C ALA A 3 11.04 26.45 -15.05
N ASP A 4 10.73 27.66 -15.52
CA ASP A 4 9.44 27.97 -16.13
C ASP A 4 9.41 27.21 -17.47
N ALA A 5 8.81 26.01 -17.46
CA ALA A 5 8.38 25.35 -18.69
C ALA A 5 6.92 25.76 -18.95
N ASP A 6 6.78 26.86 -19.67
CA ASP A 6 5.54 27.32 -20.28
C ASP A 6 5.08 26.24 -21.29
N VAL A 7 4.14 25.38 -20.89
CA VAL A 7 3.49 24.35 -21.74
C VAL A 7 2.47 24.99 -22.68
N ASN A 8 2.88 26.09 -23.32
CA ASN A 8 2.22 26.70 -24.48
C ASN A 8 3.17 26.63 -25.68
N GLY A 9 3.65 25.41 -25.98
CA GLY A 9 4.44 25.13 -27.17
C GLY A 9 3.62 25.43 -28.44
N GLU A 10 3.65 26.68 -28.87
CA GLU A 10 3.45 27.04 -30.27
C GLU A 10 4.52 26.30 -31.08
N ASP A 11 4.08 25.28 -31.82
CA ASP A 11 4.85 24.49 -32.79
C ASP A 11 5.85 25.36 -33.61
N PRO A 12 7.18 25.27 -33.36
CA PRO A 12 8.14 26.15 -33.99
C PRO A 12 8.76 25.44 -35.20
N GLY A 13 8.11 25.46 -36.37
CA GLY A 13 8.72 24.72 -37.50
C GLY A 13 8.20 24.82 -38.93
N LEU A 14 7.25 25.69 -39.29
CA LEU A 14 6.74 25.75 -40.68
C LEU A 14 6.69 27.17 -41.26
N ASN A 15 7.85 27.83 -41.42
CA ASN A 15 7.98 29.13 -42.10
C ASN A 15 8.48 29.01 -43.55
N GLY A 16 7.98 28.03 -44.30
CA GLY A 16 7.95 28.10 -45.76
C GLY A 16 6.67 28.83 -46.18
N ALA A 17 6.78 30.00 -46.82
CA ALA A 17 5.61 30.77 -47.25
C ALA A 17 4.64 29.88 -48.06
N PRO A 18 3.42 29.61 -47.57
CA PRO A 18 2.50 28.73 -48.26
C PRO A 18 2.12 29.42 -49.57
N SER A 19 2.36 28.72 -50.67
CA SER A 19 1.66 29.01 -51.92
C SER A 19 0.17 29.04 -51.58
N ALA A 20 -0.55 30.07 -52.04
CA ALA A 20 -1.96 30.27 -51.74
C ALA A 20 -2.79 29.04 -52.12
N LEU A 21 -2.89 28.09 -51.19
CA LEU A 21 -3.85 27.02 -51.19
C LEU A 21 -5.20 27.73 -51.19
N THR A 22 -5.99 27.44 -52.23
CA THR A 22 -7.39 27.79 -52.25
C THR A 22 -7.95 27.25 -50.94
N ALA A 23 -8.47 28.12 -50.07
CA ALA A 23 -8.95 27.74 -48.75
C ALA A 23 -10.08 26.72 -48.95
N GLY A 24 -9.73 25.44 -48.90
CA GLY A 24 -10.65 24.32 -49.04
C GLY A 24 -11.56 24.25 -47.84
N ALA A 25 -12.56 23.38 -47.92
CA ALA A 25 -13.42 23.09 -46.80
C ALA A 25 -12.61 22.65 -45.58
N ARG A 26 -12.98 23.17 -44.42
CA ARG A 26 -12.30 22.93 -43.14
C ARG A 26 -13.32 22.74 -42.04
N LEU A 27 -13.14 21.67 -41.29
CA LEU A 27 -13.90 21.37 -40.07
C LEU A 27 -12.93 21.36 -38.88
N SER A 28 -13.27 22.02 -37.79
CA SER A 28 -12.49 22.02 -36.55
C SER A 28 -13.41 21.99 -35.33
N ILE A 29 -12.85 21.59 -34.18
CA ILE A 29 -13.50 21.65 -32.87
C ILE A 29 -12.71 22.63 -32.02
N SER A 30 -13.39 23.66 -31.53
CA SER A 30 -12.82 24.73 -30.69
C SER A 30 -13.21 24.60 -29.22
N ALA A 31 -14.42 24.12 -28.96
CA ALA A 31 -14.93 23.83 -27.63
C ALA A 31 -15.60 22.44 -27.65
N PRO A 32 -15.32 21.59 -26.66
CA PRO A 32 -14.32 21.81 -25.61
C PRO A 32 -12.89 21.77 -26.18
N GLY A 33 -11.94 22.31 -25.42
CA GLY A 33 -10.54 22.35 -25.83
C GLY A 33 -9.92 20.93 -25.89
N PRO A 34 -8.74 20.79 -26.52
CA PRO A 34 -7.94 19.56 -26.45
C PRO A 34 -7.77 19.10 -25.00
N ALA A 35 -7.89 17.79 -24.76
CA ALA A 35 -7.61 17.17 -23.45
C ALA A 35 -8.21 17.95 -22.26
N SER A 36 -9.49 18.33 -22.38
CA SER A 36 -10.14 19.19 -21.39
C SER A 36 -10.85 18.40 -20.28
N TYR A 37 -10.85 19.00 -19.09
CA TYR A 37 -11.57 18.54 -17.90
C TYR A 37 -12.84 19.35 -17.74
N LEU A 38 -14.00 18.70 -17.66
CA LEU A 38 -15.31 19.35 -17.61
C LEU A 38 -16.19 18.74 -16.52
N ALA A 39 -17.24 19.45 -16.13
CA ALA A 39 -18.29 18.87 -15.30
C ALA A 39 -19.22 17.97 -16.15
N THR A 40 -19.87 17.01 -15.51
CA THR A 40 -20.95 16.22 -16.13
C THR A 40 -22.18 17.09 -16.42
N GLY A 41 -23.01 16.66 -17.38
CA GLY A 41 -24.25 17.33 -17.76
C GLY A 41 -24.17 18.12 -19.08
N PRO A 42 -25.13 19.03 -19.32
CA PRO A 42 -25.21 19.78 -20.59
C PRO A 42 -23.99 20.67 -20.81
N SER A 43 -23.41 20.58 -22.00
CA SER A 43 -22.27 21.39 -22.46
C SER A 43 -22.46 21.81 -23.91
N THR A 44 -21.79 22.89 -24.30
CA THR A 44 -21.79 23.39 -25.67
C THR A 44 -20.53 22.90 -26.39
N ALA A 45 -20.71 22.15 -27.47
CA ALA A 45 -19.65 21.86 -28.43
C ALA A 45 -19.70 22.88 -29.57
N SER A 46 -18.56 23.43 -29.99
CA SER A 46 -18.50 24.42 -31.08
C SER A 46 -17.18 24.38 -31.84
N GLY A 47 -17.16 24.90 -33.06
CA GLY A 47 -15.96 24.98 -33.88
C GLY A 47 -16.17 25.67 -35.23
N ASP A 48 -15.20 25.52 -36.13
CA ASP A 48 -15.26 26.09 -37.47
C ASP A 48 -15.79 25.08 -38.49
N ALA A 49 -16.58 25.57 -39.45
CA ALA A 49 -17.25 24.82 -40.53
C ALA A 49 -17.12 25.60 -41.85
N VAL A 50 -15.90 25.93 -42.26
CA VAL A 50 -15.63 26.73 -43.47
C VAL A 50 -15.99 25.92 -44.71
N GLN A 51 -16.91 26.43 -45.54
CA GLN A 51 -17.45 25.75 -46.72
C GLN A 51 -18.15 24.40 -46.45
N ILE A 52 -18.55 24.13 -45.21
CA ILE A 52 -19.30 22.93 -44.83
C ILE A 52 -20.81 23.25 -44.86
N GLY A 53 -21.60 22.41 -45.53
CA GLY A 53 -23.04 22.63 -45.72
C GLY A 53 -23.90 22.18 -44.53
N SER A 54 -23.47 21.13 -43.83
CA SER A 54 -24.12 20.63 -42.61
C SER A 54 -23.12 19.97 -41.68
N VAL A 55 -23.34 20.10 -40.38
CA VAL A 55 -22.50 19.48 -39.34
C VAL A 55 -23.38 18.62 -38.43
N THR A 56 -22.89 17.44 -38.04
CA THR A 56 -23.46 16.62 -36.96
C THR A 56 -22.41 16.37 -35.89
N VAL A 57 -22.82 16.32 -34.63
CA VAL A 57 -22.00 15.96 -33.46
C VAL A 57 -22.59 14.71 -32.84
N ASN A 58 -21.84 13.62 -32.81
CA ASN A 58 -22.29 12.30 -32.34
C ASN A 58 -23.61 11.85 -33.02
N GLY A 59 -23.77 12.20 -34.31
CA GLY A 59 -24.95 11.91 -35.12
C GLY A 59 -26.09 12.94 -35.00
N ASP A 60 -26.07 13.83 -34.01
CA ASP A 60 -27.07 14.87 -33.82
C ASP A 60 -26.75 16.12 -34.64
N ALA A 61 -27.77 16.77 -35.21
CA ALA A 61 -27.58 17.94 -36.05
C ALA A 61 -27.09 19.16 -35.26
N ALA A 62 -25.98 19.76 -35.70
CA ALA A 62 -25.46 21.01 -35.18
C ALA A 62 -26.06 22.21 -35.92
N THR A 63 -26.10 23.36 -35.24
CA THR A 63 -26.46 24.65 -35.85
C THR A 63 -25.24 25.23 -36.53
N VAL A 64 -25.29 25.40 -37.86
CA VAL A 64 -24.24 26.07 -38.63
C VAL A 64 -24.64 27.52 -38.90
N SER A 65 -23.79 28.48 -38.50
CA SER A 65 -24.01 29.91 -38.66
C SER A 65 -22.76 30.60 -39.21
N GLY A 66 -22.73 30.85 -40.52
CA GLY A 66 -21.55 31.36 -41.21
C GLY A 66 -20.50 30.25 -41.31
N ASP A 67 -19.27 30.56 -40.91
CA ASP A 67 -18.15 29.61 -40.87
C ASP A 67 -18.01 28.91 -39.51
N ALA A 68 -19.02 28.98 -38.63
CA ALA A 68 -19.01 28.39 -37.30
C ALA A 68 -20.17 27.40 -37.12
N TRP A 69 -19.98 26.41 -36.24
CA TRP A 69 -21.02 25.47 -35.82
C TRP A 69 -21.11 25.37 -34.30
N GLU A 70 -22.31 25.02 -33.81
CA GLU A 70 -22.60 24.82 -32.38
C GLU A 70 -23.60 23.66 -32.18
N ALA A 71 -23.37 22.82 -31.17
CA ALA A 71 -24.29 21.77 -30.74
C ALA A 71 -24.35 21.68 -29.21
N GLN A 72 -25.51 21.31 -28.67
CA GLN A 72 -25.65 20.94 -27.27
C GLN A 72 -25.36 19.46 -27.12
N VAL A 73 -24.44 19.12 -26.23
CA VAL A 73 -24.08 17.74 -25.89
C VAL A 73 -24.32 17.52 -24.40
N THR A 74 -24.60 16.28 -23.99
CA THR A 74 -24.68 15.93 -22.57
C THR A 74 -23.48 15.06 -22.25
N LEU A 75 -22.63 15.52 -21.35
CA LEU A 75 -21.42 14.81 -20.94
C LEU A 75 -21.76 13.86 -19.78
N ALA A 76 -21.35 12.60 -19.91
CA ALA A 76 -21.43 11.60 -18.84
C ALA A 76 -20.12 11.57 -18.01
N ARG A 77 -20.12 10.92 -16.84
CA ARG A 77 -18.88 10.67 -16.09
C ARG A 77 -17.93 9.83 -16.96
N GLY A 78 -16.66 10.21 -17.01
CA GLY A 78 -15.65 9.56 -17.83
C GLY A 78 -15.34 10.30 -19.14
N LEU A 79 -14.77 9.57 -20.08
CA LEU A 79 -14.34 10.09 -21.37
C LEU A 79 -15.54 10.26 -22.30
N ASN A 80 -15.72 11.48 -22.80
CA ASN A 80 -16.73 11.82 -23.79
C ASN A 80 -16.06 12.12 -25.12
N VAL A 81 -16.29 11.26 -26.11
CA VAL A 81 -15.80 11.47 -27.49
C VAL A 81 -16.81 12.31 -28.26
N LEU A 82 -16.33 13.39 -28.86
CA LEU A 82 -17.10 14.28 -29.72
C LEU A 82 -16.67 14.05 -31.17
N GLU A 83 -17.40 13.18 -31.86
CA GLU A 83 -17.24 12.96 -33.28
C GLU A 83 -18.06 13.98 -34.07
N VAL A 84 -17.37 14.82 -34.83
CA VAL A 84 -17.98 15.86 -35.65
C VAL A 84 -17.81 15.51 -37.12
N LEU A 85 -18.95 15.36 -37.81
CA LEU A 85 -19.00 15.08 -39.24
C LEU A 85 -19.55 16.29 -39.97
N GLY A 86 -18.76 16.84 -40.89
CA GLY A 86 -19.14 17.92 -41.79
C GLY A 86 -19.40 17.36 -43.18
N THR A 87 -20.53 17.67 -43.79
CA THR A 87 -20.82 17.29 -45.18
C THR A 87 -20.84 18.53 -46.07
N GLU A 88 -20.11 18.47 -47.18
CA GLU A 88 -20.18 19.44 -48.27
C GLU A 88 -20.71 18.78 -49.56
N ALA A 89 -20.75 19.50 -50.67
CA ALA A 89 -21.28 18.97 -51.93
C ALA A 89 -20.47 17.80 -52.50
N ASP A 90 -19.15 17.80 -52.24
CA ASP A 90 -18.18 16.92 -52.88
C ASP A 90 -17.53 15.92 -51.91
N GLY A 91 -17.87 15.94 -50.62
CA GLY A 91 -17.25 15.05 -49.63
C GLY A 91 -17.71 15.23 -48.18
N THR A 92 -17.10 14.42 -47.30
CA THR A 92 -17.30 14.43 -45.85
C THR A 92 -16.00 14.72 -45.14
N HIS A 93 -16.06 15.55 -44.10
CA HIS A 93 -14.94 15.92 -43.23
C HIS A 93 -15.21 15.36 -41.84
N ARG A 94 -14.18 14.84 -41.18
CA ARG A 94 -14.26 14.25 -39.83
C ARG A 94 -13.33 15.02 -38.90
N ALA A 95 -13.81 15.37 -37.73
CA ALA A 95 -13.00 15.89 -36.63
C ALA A 95 -13.41 15.17 -35.34
N VAL A 96 -12.44 14.87 -34.49
CA VAL A 96 -12.67 14.23 -33.18
C VAL A 96 -11.96 15.02 -32.10
N ARG A 97 -12.63 15.14 -30.96
CA ARG A 97 -12.13 15.74 -29.72
C ARG A 97 -12.61 14.87 -28.57
N SER A 98 -11.87 14.83 -27.46
CA SER A 98 -12.36 14.22 -26.24
C SER A 98 -12.31 15.20 -25.08
N ALA A 99 -13.26 15.04 -24.17
CA ALA A 99 -13.22 15.70 -22.88
C ALA A 99 -13.43 14.64 -21.80
N LEU A 100 -12.64 14.73 -20.74
CA LEU A 100 -12.86 13.96 -19.54
C LEU A 100 -13.83 14.75 -18.66
N ALA A 101 -15.01 14.19 -18.39
CA ALA A 101 -16.04 14.87 -17.62
C ALA A 101 -16.32 14.14 -16.30
N GLY A 102 -16.42 14.87 -15.20
CA GLY A 102 -16.52 14.28 -13.87
C GLY A 102 -16.33 15.27 -12.74
N GLU A 103 -16.26 14.72 -11.54
CA GLU A 103 -15.62 15.37 -10.41
C GLU A 103 -14.17 14.88 -10.36
N PHE A 104 -13.25 15.73 -9.90
CA PHE A 104 -11.83 15.43 -9.86
C PHE A 104 -11.28 15.77 -8.48
N GLU A 105 -10.42 14.88 -7.98
CA GLU A 105 -9.73 15.05 -6.71
C GLU A 105 -8.23 15.13 -6.92
N ALA A 106 -7.53 15.72 -5.95
CA ALA A 106 -6.10 15.97 -6.02
C ALA A 106 -5.31 14.68 -6.35
N PRO A 107 -4.23 14.79 -7.12
CA PRO A 107 -3.41 13.64 -7.48
C PRO A 107 -2.48 13.19 -6.35
N THR A 108 -2.65 13.66 -5.12
CA THR A 108 -1.84 13.26 -3.97
C THR A 108 -2.74 13.02 -2.77
N GLY A 109 -2.34 12.13 -1.87
CA GLY A 109 -3.09 11.80 -0.67
C GLY A 109 -4.07 10.65 -0.86
N PHE A 110 -4.64 10.24 0.27
CA PHE A 110 -5.50 9.08 0.38
C PHE A 110 -6.78 9.17 -0.46
N VAL A 111 -7.12 8.05 -1.11
CA VAL A 111 -8.43 7.80 -1.68
C VAL A 111 -9.35 7.26 -0.57
N ASP A 112 -10.36 8.04 -0.19
CA ASP A 112 -11.29 7.71 0.88
C ASP A 112 -12.11 6.45 0.55
N GLY A 113 -12.12 5.48 1.47
CA GLY A 113 -12.88 4.23 1.30
C GLY A 113 -12.47 3.43 0.06
N ALA A 114 -11.20 3.54 -0.34
CA ALA A 114 -10.62 2.88 -1.50
C ALA A 114 -10.84 1.37 -1.49
N VAL A 115 -10.71 0.75 -0.32
CA VAL A 115 -10.96 -0.68 -0.11
C VAL A 115 -11.90 -0.85 1.08
N GLN A 116 -12.91 -1.69 0.95
CA GLN A 116 -13.77 -2.07 2.05
C GLN A 116 -13.76 -3.59 2.20
N LEU A 117 -13.46 -4.07 3.40
CA LEU A 117 -13.41 -5.48 3.72
C LEU A 117 -14.60 -5.82 4.62
N HIS A 118 -15.28 -6.93 4.33
CA HIS A 118 -16.30 -7.48 5.21
C HIS A 118 -15.98 -8.93 5.54
N LEU A 119 -15.79 -9.21 6.83
CA LEU A 119 -15.57 -10.54 7.39
C LEU A 119 -16.89 -11.05 7.97
N ALA A 120 -17.53 -11.99 7.27
CA ALA A 120 -18.78 -12.58 7.72
C ALA A 120 -18.60 -13.42 9.00
N THR A 121 -19.70 -13.70 9.69
CA THR A 121 -19.68 -14.55 10.89
C THR A 121 -19.05 -15.93 10.65
N SER A 122 -19.26 -16.51 9.46
CA SER A 122 -18.68 -17.81 9.09
C SER A 122 -17.15 -17.79 8.97
N VAL A 123 -16.55 -16.62 8.73
CA VAL A 123 -15.09 -16.43 8.76
C VAL A 123 -14.63 -16.35 10.21
N LEU A 124 -15.35 -15.61 11.07
CA LEU A 124 -15.03 -15.50 12.49
C LEU A 124 -15.07 -16.87 13.19
N ASP A 125 -16.03 -17.73 12.83
CA ASP A 125 -16.12 -19.12 13.30
C ASP A 125 -14.86 -19.94 12.93
N GLN A 126 -14.18 -19.58 11.84
CA GLN A 126 -12.96 -20.25 11.38
C GLN A 126 -11.68 -19.63 11.95
N LEU A 127 -11.73 -18.40 12.45
CA LEU A 127 -10.63 -17.79 13.20
C LEU A 127 -10.56 -18.29 14.64
N ALA A 128 -11.67 -18.74 15.22
CA ALA A 128 -11.72 -19.28 16.57
C ALA A 128 -10.68 -20.39 16.86
N PRO A 129 -10.49 -21.42 15.99
CA PRO A 129 -9.44 -22.41 16.17
C PRO A 129 -8.00 -21.87 16.09
N LEU A 130 -7.77 -20.73 15.44
CA LEU A 130 -6.45 -20.07 15.45
C LEU A 130 -6.22 -19.39 16.80
N ALA A 131 -7.25 -18.71 17.34
CA ALA A 131 -7.19 -18.14 18.68
C ALA A 131 -7.03 -19.22 19.77
N GLU A 132 -7.62 -20.41 19.58
CA GLU A 132 -7.38 -21.58 20.46
C GLU A 132 -5.90 -21.97 20.51
N GLN A 133 -5.19 -21.93 19.37
CA GLN A 133 -3.76 -22.26 19.31
C GLN A 133 -2.87 -21.23 20.02
N MET A 134 -3.32 -19.98 20.12
CA MET A 134 -2.62 -18.95 20.90
C MET A 134 -2.77 -19.16 22.41
N LEU A 135 -3.80 -19.89 22.85
CA LEU A 135 -4.00 -20.28 24.24
C LEU A 135 -3.21 -21.56 24.53
N ASP A 136 -1.90 -21.41 24.66
CA ASP A 136 -1.00 -22.49 25.04
C ASP A 136 -0.81 -22.56 26.58
N PRO A 137 -0.87 -23.76 27.20
CA PRO A 137 -0.64 -23.92 28.64
C PRO A 137 0.71 -23.40 29.13
N VAL A 138 1.78 -23.47 28.32
CA VAL A 138 3.12 -22.99 28.74
C VAL A 138 3.13 -21.47 28.80
N GLY A 139 2.61 -20.80 27.77
CA GLY A 139 2.47 -19.34 27.76
C GLY A 139 1.62 -18.84 28.93
N LEU A 140 0.47 -19.47 29.17
CA LEU A 140 -0.40 -19.11 30.29
C LEU A 140 0.25 -19.40 31.66
N SER A 141 1.00 -20.50 31.77
CA SER A 141 1.78 -20.83 32.97
C SER A 141 2.81 -19.75 33.30
N ALA A 142 3.57 -19.29 32.31
CA ALA A 142 4.57 -18.23 32.51
C ALA A 142 3.92 -16.95 33.06
N GLN A 143 2.78 -16.55 32.49
CA GLN A 143 2.04 -15.36 32.93
C GLN A 143 1.47 -15.50 34.35
N VAL A 144 0.87 -16.65 34.68
CA VAL A 144 0.32 -16.89 36.03
C VAL A 144 1.44 -16.99 37.07
N THR A 145 2.52 -17.69 36.77
CA THR A 145 3.65 -17.85 37.71
C THR A 145 4.44 -16.57 37.93
N ALA A 146 4.48 -15.65 36.96
CA ALA A 146 5.07 -14.31 37.13
C ALA A 146 4.36 -13.48 38.21
N ASN A 147 3.09 -13.79 38.53
CA ASN A 147 2.30 -13.13 39.56
C ASN A 147 2.37 -13.81 40.93
N ASN A 148 3.25 -14.81 41.10
CA ASN A 148 3.41 -15.46 42.39
C ASN A 148 3.95 -14.51 43.48
N PRO A 149 3.52 -14.67 44.75
CA PRO A 149 2.51 -15.62 45.23
C PRO A 149 1.07 -15.22 44.87
N VAL A 150 0.25 -16.20 44.50
CA VAL A 150 -1.17 -15.99 44.15
C VAL A 150 -2.06 -15.68 45.36
N LEU A 151 -1.64 -16.07 46.56
CA LEU A 151 -2.32 -15.73 47.81
C LEU A 151 -1.28 -15.44 48.89
N VAL A 152 -1.48 -14.35 49.64
CA VAL A 152 -0.70 -14.04 50.85
C VAL A 152 -1.67 -13.68 51.97
N ASP A 153 -1.83 -14.59 52.93
CA ASP A 153 -2.59 -14.34 54.15
C ASP A 153 -1.71 -14.64 55.36
N GLY A 154 -1.02 -13.62 55.88
CA GLY A 154 -0.40 -13.43 57.21
C GLY A 154 0.50 -14.53 57.80
N SER A 155 0.09 -15.78 57.66
CA SER A 155 0.75 -17.03 58.00
C SER A 155 0.97 -17.98 56.81
N MET A 156 0.43 -17.71 55.61
CA MET A 156 0.48 -18.60 54.45
C MET A 156 0.71 -17.84 53.14
N GLU A 157 1.58 -18.39 52.30
CA GLU A 157 1.83 -17.98 50.91
C GLU A 157 1.50 -19.17 50.00
N VAL A 158 0.67 -18.94 48.98
CA VAL A 158 0.35 -19.93 47.94
C VAL A 158 0.92 -19.44 46.63
N SER A 159 1.66 -20.30 45.94
CA SER A 159 2.21 -20.02 44.61
C SER A 159 1.70 -21.05 43.61
N ALA A 160 1.30 -20.59 42.43
CA ALA A 160 1.02 -21.43 41.28
C ALA A 160 2.33 -21.96 40.69
N LEU A 161 2.41 -23.24 40.39
CA LEU A 161 3.59 -23.85 39.79
C LEU A 161 3.49 -23.93 38.26
N ALA A 162 2.29 -24.14 37.75
CA ALA A 162 1.96 -24.21 36.33
C ALA A 162 0.46 -24.03 36.14
N VAL A 163 0.03 -23.90 34.89
CA VAL A 163 -1.35 -23.96 34.45
C VAL A 163 -1.46 -25.10 33.44
N GLU A 164 -2.40 -26.00 33.69
CA GLU A 164 -2.67 -27.17 32.87
C GLU A 164 -4.15 -27.17 32.47
N PHE A 165 -4.46 -27.53 31.22
CA PHE A 165 -5.83 -27.72 30.74
C PHE A 165 -5.86 -28.67 29.55
N SER A 166 -7.04 -29.25 29.27
CA SER A 166 -7.19 -30.27 28.20
C SER A 166 -7.53 -29.67 26.83
N GLY A 167 -8.04 -28.45 26.80
CA GLY A 167 -8.34 -27.69 25.58
C GLY A 167 -9.03 -26.36 25.88
N ALA A 168 -9.13 -25.51 24.86
CA ALA A 168 -9.81 -24.22 24.96
C ALA A 168 -10.78 -24.05 23.79
N ASP A 169 -12.05 -23.76 24.06
CA ASP A 169 -13.03 -23.45 23.01
C ASP A 169 -13.19 -21.93 22.94
N VAL A 170 -12.91 -21.33 21.77
CA VAL A 170 -13.06 -19.90 21.53
C VAL A 170 -14.29 -19.67 20.66
N SER A 171 -15.14 -18.72 21.05
CA SER A 171 -16.30 -18.29 20.29
C SER A 171 -16.30 -16.77 20.14
N LEU A 172 -16.44 -16.30 18.91
CA LEU A 172 -16.52 -14.90 18.53
C LEU A 172 -17.87 -14.64 17.85
N VAL A 173 -18.78 -13.99 18.56
CA VAL A 173 -20.13 -13.71 18.03
C VAL A 173 -20.27 -12.20 17.80
N PRO A 174 -20.38 -11.72 16.56
CA PRO A 174 -20.51 -10.30 16.32
C PRO A 174 -21.90 -9.79 16.74
N THR A 175 -21.91 -8.63 17.38
CA THR A 175 -23.10 -7.91 17.85
C THR A 175 -23.06 -6.48 17.34
N ASP A 176 -24.11 -5.68 17.60
CA ASP A 176 -24.11 -4.26 17.19
C ASP A 176 -23.03 -3.47 17.96
N GLY A 177 -21.90 -3.21 17.29
CA GLY A 177 -20.80 -2.40 17.80
C GLY A 177 -19.71 -3.15 18.59
N SER A 178 -19.81 -4.47 18.78
CA SER A 178 -18.76 -5.27 19.45
C SER A 178 -18.81 -6.74 19.06
N LEU A 179 -17.70 -7.46 19.24
CA LEU A 179 -17.65 -8.93 19.20
C LEU A 179 -17.83 -9.47 20.61
N GLN A 180 -18.78 -10.36 20.82
CA GLN A 180 -18.85 -11.12 22.07
C GLN A 180 -17.83 -12.26 22.00
N LEU A 181 -16.76 -12.12 22.78
CA LEU A 181 -15.79 -13.18 23.04
C LEU A 181 -16.30 -14.09 24.17
N THR A 182 -16.23 -15.39 23.94
CA THR A 182 -16.36 -16.41 24.98
C THR A 182 -15.22 -17.41 24.82
N VAL A 183 -14.39 -17.57 25.83
CA VAL A 183 -13.33 -18.59 25.89
C VAL A 183 -13.69 -19.56 26.99
N THR A 184 -13.71 -20.86 26.70
CA THR A 184 -13.98 -21.93 27.67
C THR A 184 -12.79 -22.88 27.73
N ILE A 185 -12.01 -22.78 28.79
CA ILE A 185 -10.86 -23.66 29.04
C ILE A 185 -11.35 -24.85 29.87
N SER A 186 -11.18 -26.07 29.36
CA SER A 186 -11.70 -27.30 29.98
C SER A 186 -10.63 -28.02 30.82
N ASP A 187 -11.08 -28.69 31.88
CA ASP A 187 -10.22 -29.44 32.82
C ASP A 187 -9.07 -28.58 33.38
N PHE A 188 -9.41 -27.37 33.85
CA PHE A 188 -8.43 -26.39 34.32
C PHE A 188 -7.80 -26.82 35.64
N HIS A 189 -6.47 -26.87 35.67
CA HIS A 189 -5.70 -27.39 36.79
C HIS A 189 -4.48 -26.50 37.06
N ILE A 190 -4.28 -26.10 38.31
CA ILE A 190 -3.11 -25.36 38.76
C ILE A 190 -2.48 -26.12 39.94
N PRO A 191 -1.32 -26.79 39.75
CA PRO A 191 -0.55 -27.29 40.87
C PRO A 191 -0.03 -26.12 41.73
N LEU A 192 -0.15 -26.27 43.06
CA LEU A 192 0.16 -25.24 44.04
C LEU A 192 1.33 -25.65 44.95
N SER A 193 2.16 -24.67 45.29
CA SER A 193 3.13 -24.74 46.39
C SER A 193 2.65 -23.86 47.53
N ILE A 194 2.53 -24.41 48.74
CA ILE A 194 1.99 -23.72 49.90
C ILE A 194 3.06 -23.66 50.99
N ILE A 195 3.40 -22.46 51.44
CA ILE A 195 4.42 -22.22 52.46
C ILE A 195 3.79 -21.41 53.59
N GLY A 196 3.82 -21.93 54.83
CA GLY A 196 3.41 -21.11 55.97
C GLY A 196 2.87 -21.85 57.19
N ALA A 197 3.04 -21.28 58.38
CA ALA A 197 2.69 -21.96 59.64
C ALA A 197 1.17 -22.25 59.75
N PRO A 198 0.76 -23.47 60.17
CA PRO A 198 1.58 -24.56 60.75
C PRO A 198 2.17 -25.55 59.74
N LEU A 199 2.08 -25.28 58.44
CA LEU A 199 2.44 -26.12 57.31
C LEU A 199 3.85 -25.71 56.83
N ASP A 200 4.92 -26.31 57.36
CA ASP A 200 6.31 -25.95 56.98
C ASP A 200 6.51 -25.86 55.45
N PHE A 201 5.93 -26.81 54.71
CA PHE A 201 5.79 -26.81 53.24
C PHE A 201 4.71 -27.83 52.89
N ASP A 202 3.79 -27.50 51.99
CA ASP A 202 2.78 -28.42 51.48
C ASP A 202 2.57 -28.22 49.98
N ALA A 203 1.99 -29.24 49.34
CA ALA A 203 1.55 -29.17 47.94
C ALA A 203 0.02 -29.29 47.91
N GLY A 204 -0.59 -28.60 46.95
CA GLY A 204 -2.01 -28.72 46.68
C GLY A 204 -2.27 -28.60 45.19
N ASP A 205 -3.53 -28.76 44.85
CA ASP A 205 -4.02 -28.68 43.49
C ASP A 205 -5.29 -27.82 43.51
N MET A 206 -5.36 -26.86 42.61
CA MET A 206 -6.59 -26.14 42.29
C MET A 206 -7.14 -26.72 41.01
N THR A 207 -8.41 -27.12 41.02
CA THR A 207 -9.08 -27.73 39.88
C THR A 207 -10.40 -27.05 39.60
N ALA A 208 -10.79 -26.97 38.33
CA ALA A 208 -12.12 -26.61 37.91
C ALA A 208 -12.50 -27.42 36.66
N ASP A 209 -13.77 -27.80 36.54
CA ASP A 209 -14.27 -28.46 35.32
C ASP A 209 -14.07 -27.53 34.10
N ALA A 210 -14.25 -26.22 34.29
CA ALA A 210 -13.95 -25.21 33.27
C ALA A 210 -13.65 -23.83 33.86
N LEU A 211 -12.82 -23.05 33.16
CA LEU A 211 -12.70 -21.60 33.29
C LEU A 211 -13.34 -20.94 32.07
N THR A 212 -14.39 -20.15 32.28
CA THR A 212 -15.05 -19.39 31.21
C THR A 212 -14.71 -17.91 31.33
N ILE A 213 -14.16 -17.35 30.26
CA ILE A 213 -13.90 -15.91 30.11
C ILE A 213 -14.90 -15.36 29.11
N THR A 214 -15.63 -14.32 29.48
CA THR A 214 -16.55 -13.59 28.60
C THR A 214 -16.13 -12.13 28.55
N SER A 215 -16.05 -11.55 27.35
CA SER A 215 -15.74 -10.13 27.18
C SER A 215 -16.40 -9.61 25.91
N GLY A 216 -16.73 -8.31 25.87
CA GLY A 216 -16.92 -7.64 24.58
C GLY A 216 -15.55 -7.29 23.99
N ILE A 217 -15.40 -7.34 22.68
CA ILE A 217 -14.26 -6.76 21.97
C ILE A 217 -14.79 -5.60 21.14
N THR A 218 -14.26 -4.41 21.34
CA THR A 218 -14.48 -3.28 20.45
C THR A 218 -13.24 -3.07 19.61
N ILE A 219 -13.46 -2.76 18.33
CA ILE A 219 -12.40 -2.48 17.36
C ILE A 219 -12.70 -1.10 16.79
N ALA A 220 -11.70 -0.22 16.78
CA ALA A 220 -11.80 1.13 16.24
C ALA A 220 -10.63 1.40 15.29
N ALA A 221 -10.85 2.21 14.27
CA ALA A 221 -9.77 2.78 13.47
C ALA A 221 -9.30 4.07 14.15
N VAL A 222 -8.04 4.14 14.56
CA VAL A 222 -7.43 5.30 15.22
C VAL A 222 -6.12 5.60 14.51
N ASP A 223 -5.99 6.81 13.98
CA ASP A 223 -4.77 7.30 13.30
C ASP A 223 -4.23 6.41 12.16
N GLY A 224 -5.09 5.56 11.56
CA GLY A 224 -4.72 4.65 10.47
C GLY A 224 -4.52 3.20 10.91
N GLU A 225 -4.55 2.93 12.21
CA GLU A 225 -4.33 1.62 12.83
C GLU A 225 -5.63 1.08 13.45
N LEU A 226 -5.61 -0.20 13.86
CA LEU A 226 -6.73 -0.85 14.55
C LEU A 226 -6.49 -0.91 16.05
N ASP A 227 -7.23 -0.10 16.80
CA ASP A 227 -7.27 -0.18 18.27
C ASP A 227 -8.28 -1.24 18.71
N VAL A 228 -7.82 -2.22 19.48
CA VAL A 228 -8.64 -3.33 20.01
C VAL A 228 -8.72 -3.27 21.52
N GLN A 229 -9.94 -3.19 22.04
CA GLN A 229 -10.18 -3.11 23.49
C GLN A 229 -11.13 -4.19 23.97
N LEU A 230 -10.84 -4.73 25.14
CA LEU A 230 -11.74 -5.63 25.86
C LEU A 230 -12.69 -4.82 26.77
N VAL A 231 -13.99 -5.03 26.58
CA VAL A 231 -15.06 -4.35 27.30
C VAL A 231 -15.67 -5.28 28.33
N SER A 232 -15.48 -4.92 29.61
CA SER A 232 -16.01 -5.64 30.77
C SER A 232 -15.63 -7.14 30.76
N PRO A 233 -14.33 -7.48 30.66
CA PRO A 233 -13.92 -8.87 30.75
C PRO A 233 -14.36 -9.45 32.10
N ALA A 234 -14.87 -10.67 32.08
CA ALA A 234 -15.29 -11.40 33.26
C ALA A 234 -14.86 -12.86 33.13
N ALA A 235 -14.26 -13.38 34.21
CA ALA A 235 -13.90 -14.79 34.33
C ALA A 235 -14.78 -15.46 35.39
N ALA A 236 -15.10 -16.73 35.18
CA ALA A 236 -15.83 -17.55 36.13
C ALA A 236 -15.39 -19.01 36.05
N PHE A 237 -15.24 -19.65 37.21
CA PHE A 237 -14.98 -21.08 37.27
C PHE A 237 -16.28 -21.89 37.36
N THR A 238 -16.27 -23.08 36.77
CA THR A 238 -17.32 -24.09 36.93
C THR A 238 -16.75 -25.24 37.75
N ALA A 239 -17.43 -25.58 38.85
CA ALA A 239 -17.02 -26.64 39.78
C ALA A 239 -15.59 -26.47 40.33
N PHE A 240 -15.28 -25.25 40.78
CA PHE A 240 -14.01 -24.93 41.44
C PHE A 240 -13.82 -25.73 42.73
N ASP A 241 -12.66 -26.36 42.88
CA ASP A 241 -12.25 -27.09 44.07
C ASP A 241 -10.76 -26.89 44.35
N VAL A 242 -10.39 -26.94 45.62
CA VAL A 242 -9.00 -26.86 46.07
C VAL A 242 -8.71 -28.05 46.97
N GLU A 243 -7.79 -28.90 46.56
CA GLU A 243 -7.33 -30.03 47.34
C GLU A 243 -5.92 -29.77 47.85
N VAL A 244 -5.74 -29.78 49.17
CA VAL A 244 -4.41 -29.74 49.79
C VAL A 244 -4.09 -31.06 50.49
N ASN A 245 -2.85 -31.52 50.33
CA ASN A 245 -2.41 -32.82 50.83
C ASN A 245 -2.49 -32.91 52.37
N ASN A 246 -2.38 -31.79 53.08
CA ASN A 246 -2.54 -31.74 54.52
C ASN A 246 -3.98 -31.47 54.95
N VAL A 247 -4.58 -32.43 55.67
CA VAL A 247 -5.93 -32.32 56.24
C VAL A 247 -6.10 -31.07 57.14
N LEU A 248 -5.03 -30.58 57.78
CA LEU A 248 -5.10 -29.36 58.57
C LEU A 248 -5.16 -28.10 57.69
N ALA A 249 -4.54 -28.11 56.51
CA ALA A 249 -4.57 -27.00 55.57
C ALA A 249 -5.99 -26.77 54.99
N ASN A 250 -6.72 -27.86 54.73
CA ASN A 250 -8.14 -27.84 54.34
C ASN A 250 -9.07 -27.13 55.36
N LEU A 251 -8.62 -26.86 56.59
CA LEU A 251 -9.39 -26.10 57.58
C LEU A 251 -9.15 -24.59 57.51
N PHE A 252 -8.08 -24.16 56.85
CA PHE A 252 -7.66 -22.76 56.77
C PHE A 252 -7.88 -22.16 55.38
N ILE A 253 -8.00 -23.01 54.36
CA ILE A 253 -8.26 -22.59 52.98
C ILE A 253 -9.76 -22.70 52.73
N ASP A 254 -10.42 -21.56 52.49
CA ASP A 254 -11.77 -21.52 51.95
C ASP A 254 -11.68 -21.48 50.42
N PRO A 255 -12.21 -22.50 49.71
CA PRO A 255 -12.21 -22.50 48.25
C PRO A 255 -12.86 -21.26 47.65
N ALA A 256 -13.87 -20.67 48.30
CA ALA A 256 -14.53 -19.46 47.78
C ALA A 256 -13.64 -18.22 47.86
N ASP A 257 -12.80 -18.11 48.90
CA ASP A 257 -11.84 -17.01 49.03
C ASP A 257 -10.72 -17.16 47.99
N MET A 258 -10.20 -18.39 47.81
CA MET A 258 -9.21 -18.67 46.77
C MET A 258 -9.74 -18.44 45.35
N GLU A 259 -10.99 -18.82 45.07
CA GLU A 259 -11.64 -18.54 43.79
C GLU A 259 -11.67 -17.03 43.53
N GLY A 260 -12.11 -16.26 44.54
CA GLY A 260 -12.16 -14.80 44.46
C GLY A 260 -10.79 -14.16 44.24
N ASP A 261 -9.76 -14.63 44.94
CA ASP A 261 -8.40 -14.10 44.81
C ASP A 261 -7.77 -14.45 43.46
N VAL A 262 -7.92 -15.67 42.96
CA VAL A 262 -7.43 -16.04 41.61
C VAL A 262 -8.16 -15.26 40.53
N LEU A 263 -9.48 -15.10 40.63
CA LEU A 263 -10.22 -14.25 39.69
C LEU A 263 -9.76 -12.78 39.74
N ALA A 264 -9.43 -12.26 40.93
CA ALA A 264 -8.88 -10.93 41.08
C ALA A 264 -7.46 -10.78 40.47
N GLN A 265 -6.68 -11.86 40.42
CA GLN A 265 -5.38 -11.87 39.73
C GLN A 265 -5.47 -12.04 38.21
N LEU A 266 -6.51 -12.71 37.72
CA LEU A 266 -6.80 -12.78 36.29
C LEU A 266 -7.27 -11.44 35.72
N ASP A 267 -7.91 -10.59 36.54
CA ASP A 267 -8.47 -9.31 36.09
C ASP A 267 -7.44 -8.37 35.42
N PRO A 268 -6.24 -8.11 35.99
CA PRO A 268 -5.19 -7.35 35.30
C PRO A 268 -4.73 -7.98 33.99
N LEU A 269 -4.55 -9.31 33.95
CA LEU A 269 -4.13 -10.01 32.73
C LEU A 269 -5.15 -9.83 31.60
N LEU A 270 -6.44 -9.93 31.94
CA LEU A 270 -7.53 -9.71 30.98
C LEU A 270 -7.65 -8.24 30.57
N GLN A 271 -7.33 -7.29 31.45
CA GLN A 271 -7.50 -5.86 31.16
C GLN A 271 -6.32 -5.21 30.44
N SER A 272 -5.08 -5.66 30.67
CA SER A 272 -3.89 -5.03 30.06
C SER A 272 -3.08 -5.96 29.17
N THR A 273 -2.89 -7.22 29.56
CA THR A 273 -1.97 -8.12 28.84
C THR A 273 -2.57 -8.58 27.51
N ILE A 274 -3.81 -9.06 27.51
CA ILE A 274 -4.45 -9.53 26.27
C ILE A 274 -4.63 -8.39 25.25
N PRO A 275 -5.15 -7.20 25.61
CA PRO A 275 -5.23 -6.09 24.67
C PRO A 275 -3.86 -5.66 24.15
N GLY A 276 -2.83 -5.63 24.99
CA GLY A 276 -1.47 -5.29 24.57
C GLY A 276 -0.89 -6.29 23.56
N MET A 277 -1.13 -7.59 23.75
CA MET A 277 -0.70 -8.62 22.79
C MET A 277 -1.44 -8.50 21.45
N ILE A 278 -2.74 -8.19 21.48
CA ILE A 278 -3.52 -7.99 20.26
C ILE A 278 -3.07 -6.72 19.55
N SER A 279 -2.85 -5.61 20.28
CA SER A 279 -2.31 -4.37 19.72
C SER A 279 -0.97 -4.61 19.06
N GLY A 280 0.00 -5.18 19.78
CA GLY A 280 1.33 -5.45 19.20
C GLY A 280 1.26 -6.29 17.92
N PHE A 281 0.44 -7.35 17.91
CA PHE A 281 0.24 -8.13 16.68
C PHE A 281 -0.37 -7.33 15.52
N LEU A 282 -1.26 -6.38 15.81
CA LEU A 282 -1.86 -5.51 14.80
C LEU A 282 -0.93 -4.39 14.35
N ASP A 283 -0.09 -3.89 15.25
CA ASP A 283 0.93 -2.87 14.98
C ASP A 283 2.02 -3.44 14.07
N ASP A 284 2.33 -4.74 14.20
CA ASP A 284 3.25 -5.48 13.33
C ASP A 284 2.69 -5.75 11.92
N LEU A 285 1.41 -5.46 11.65
CA LEU A 285 0.84 -5.61 10.30
C LEU A 285 1.29 -4.45 9.41
N ASP A 286 2.47 -4.59 8.80
CA ASP A 286 2.85 -3.71 7.69
C ASP A 286 1.97 -4.01 6.48
N LEU A 287 1.05 -3.08 6.22
CA LEU A 287 0.15 -3.14 5.08
C LEU A 287 0.75 -2.46 3.84
N THR A 288 1.93 -1.86 3.95
CA THR A 288 2.63 -1.22 2.84
C THR A 288 2.97 -2.26 1.80
N VAL A 289 2.60 -1.99 0.55
CA VAL A 289 2.94 -2.87 -0.57
C VAL A 289 3.72 -2.07 -1.60
N GLU A 290 4.98 -2.45 -1.80
CA GLU A 290 5.75 -2.02 -2.96
C GLU A 290 5.48 -3.00 -4.11
N THR A 291 5.07 -2.46 -5.26
CA THR A 291 4.87 -3.23 -6.49
C THR A 291 5.47 -2.52 -7.69
N GLU A 292 5.50 -3.17 -8.83
CA GLU A 292 5.99 -2.60 -10.08
C GLU A 292 4.91 -2.75 -11.16
N VAL A 293 4.54 -1.63 -11.78
CA VAL A 293 3.58 -1.61 -12.89
C VAL A 293 4.29 -1.07 -14.12
N LEU A 294 4.45 -1.93 -15.13
CA LEU A 294 5.10 -1.58 -16.41
C LEU A 294 6.53 -1.01 -16.27
N GLY A 295 7.32 -1.50 -15.32
CA GLY A 295 8.66 -0.97 -15.07
C GLY A 295 8.73 0.16 -14.04
N GLN A 296 7.58 0.68 -13.61
CA GLN A 296 7.50 1.78 -12.66
C GLN A 296 7.20 1.25 -11.25
N PRO A 297 8.03 1.56 -10.24
CA PRO A 297 7.70 1.25 -8.87
C PRO A 297 6.45 2.04 -8.45
N LEU A 298 5.56 1.38 -7.72
CA LEU A 298 4.33 1.93 -7.17
C LEU A 298 4.25 1.48 -5.71
N THR A 299 4.22 2.44 -4.80
CA THR A 299 4.03 2.19 -3.38
C THR A 299 2.55 2.37 -3.04
N VAL A 300 1.97 1.36 -2.39
CA VAL A 300 0.60 1.37 -1.89
C VAL A 300 0.65 1.53 -0.38
N LEU A 301 0.09 2.63 0.12
CA LEU A 301 0.08 2.99 1.53
C LEU A 301 -1.36 2.94 2.06
N PRO A 302 -1.85 1.76 2.48
CA PRO A 302 -3.17 1.65 3.07
C PRO A 302 -3.19 2.12 4.54
N ARG A 303 -4.35 2.60 4.98
CA ARG A 303 -4.63 2.89 6.39
C ARG A 303 -6.07 2.56 6.74
N PHE A 304 -6.32 2.13 7.98
CA PHE A 304 -7.68 1.92 8.46
C PHE A 304 -8.37 3.26 8.73
N ALA A 305 -9.51 3.48 8.07
CA ALA A 305 -10.31 4.70 8.18
C ALA A 305 -11.60 4.48 8.97
N SER A 306 -12.15 3.27 8.94
CA SER A 306 -13.37 2.95 9.68
C SER A 306 -13.49 1.48 10.04
N VAL A 307 -14.23 1.22 11.12
CA VAL A 307 -14.62 -0.12 11.55
C VAL A 307 -16.10 -0.12 11.90
N ALA A 308 -16.82 -1.13 11.46
CA ALA A 308 -18.23 -1.33 11.76
C ALA A 308 -18.48 -2.80 12.12
N ILE A 309 -19.01 -3.05 13.33
CA ILE A 309 -19.37 -4.41 13.76
C ILE A 309 -20.89 -4.52 13.81
N SER A 310 -21.42 -5.55 13.16
CA SER A 310 -22.85 -5.85 13.11
C SER A 310 -23.10 -7.34 13.21
N PRO A 311 -24.35 -7.81 13.42
CA PRO A 311 -24.67 -9.23 13.41
C PRO A 311 -24.30 -9.97 12.11
N ALA A 312 -24.02 -9.26 11.01
CA ALA A 312 -23.54 -9.86 9.76
C ALA A 312 -22.03 -10.16 9.77
N GLY A 313 -21.25 -9.48 10.62
CA GLY A 313 -19.79 -9.55 10.58
C GLY A 313 -19.08 -8.26 10.98
N ILE A 314 -17.81 -8.18 10.60
CA ILE A 314 -16.94 -7.00 10.77
C ILE A 314 -16.73 -6.36 9.41
N GLY A 315 -17.06 -5.07 9.27
CA GLY A 315 -16.69 -4.23 8.15
C GLY A 315 -15.48 -3.36 8.51
N LEU A 316 -14.48 -3.32 7.64
CA LEU A 316 -13.29 -2.46 7.72
C LEU A 316 -13.27 -1.57 6.48
N GLY A 317 -13.16 -0.27 6.66
CA GLY A 317 -12.89 0.68 5.57
C GLY A 317 -11.42 1.06 5.61
N VAL A 318 -10.75 0.92 4.48
CA VAL A 318 -9.33 1.22 4.28
C VAL A 318 -9.20 2.32 3.24
N ASP A 319 -8.59 3.42 3.64
CA ASP A 319 -8.16 4.44 2.68
C ASP A 319 -6.81 4.03 2.13
N VAL A 320 -6.50 4.40 0.88
CA VAL A 320 -5.24 4.02 0.24
C VAL A 320 -4.62 5.25 -0.42
N ASP A 321 -3.37 5.55 -0.09
CA ASP A 321 -2.54 6.43 -0.92
C ASP A 321 -1.70 5.61 -1.89
N LEU A 322 -1.42 6.21 -3.04
CA LEU A 322 -0.61 5.62 -4.09
C LEU A 322 0.49 6.61 -4.43
N ASP A 323 1.72 6.13 -4.39
CA ASP A 323 2.89 6.93 -4.77
C ASP A 323 3.65 6.25 -5.91
N ALA A 324 3.85 7.00 -7.00
CA ALA A 324 4.70 6.60 -8.12
C ALA A 324 5.76 7.70 -8.30
N PRO A 325 7.06 7.38 -8.28
CA PRO A 325 8.08 8.40 -8.36
C PRO A 325 8.08 9.09 -9.72
N GLY A 326 8.40 10.38 -9.74
CA GLY A 326 8.51 11.16 -10.98
C GLY A 326 7.19 11.65 -11.55
N VAL A 327 6.08 11.55 -10.80
CA VAL A 327 4.79 12.12 -11.21
C VAL A 327 4.91 13.63 -11.38
N LEU A 328 4.73 14.08 -12.62
CA LEU A 328 4.55 15.49 -12.90
C LEU A 328 3.08 15.83 -12.64
N ALA A 329 2.80 16.58 -11.57
CA ALA A 329 1.47 17.07 -11.21
C ALA A 329 0.89 17.99 -12.30
N THR A 330 0.41 17.39 -13.38
CA THR A 330 -0.22 18.08 -14.51
C THR A 330 -1.65 17.55 -14.65
N GLY A 331 -2.62 18.43 -14.88
CA GLY A 331 -4.04 18.06 -14.97
C GLY A 331 -4.90 18.53 -13.79
N ALA A 332 -6.17 18.13 -13.81
CA ALA A 332 -7.15 18.48 -12.77
C ALA A 332 -7.18 17.47 -11.60
N GLY A 333 -6.40 16.38 -11.71
CA GLY A 333 -6.43 15.25 -10.78
C GLY A 333 -7.14 14.03 -11.36
N TYR A 334 -7.37 13.02 -10.51
CA TYR A 334 -7.99 11.75 -10.92
C TYR A 334 -9.52 11.85 -10.93
N LEU A 335 -10.17 11.00 -11.73
CA LEU A 335 -11.64 10.97 -11.83
C LEU A 335 -12.24 10.39 -10.54
N HIS A 336 -13.08 11.17 -9.87
CA HIS A 336 -13.68 10.85 -8.57
C HIS A 336 -15.19 10.56 -8.69
N ALA A 337 -15.68 9.58 -7.93
CA ALA A 337 -17.09 9.26 -7.71
C ALA A 337 -17.55 9.39 -6.26
N GLY A 338 -16.61 9.35 -5.33
CA GLY A 338 -16.89 9.22 -3.91
C GLY A 338 -16.93 7.76 -3.47
N PRO A 339 -16.82 7.53 -2.14
CA PRO A 339 -16.71 6.19 -1.60
C PRO A 339 -17.97 5.36 -1.87
N PRO A 340 -17.83 4.10 -2.31
CA PRO A 340 -18.97 3.21 -2.48
C PRO A 340 -19.62 2.90 -1.13
N ALA A 341 -20.90 2.53 -1.14
CA ALA A 341 -21.57 2.10 0.07
C ALA A 341 -21.10 0.69 0.45
N ALA A 342 -20.73 0.51 1.72
CA ALA A 342 -20.30 -0.78 2.24
C ALA A 342 -21.30 -1.90 1.94
N THR A 343 -20.79 -2.95 1.30
CA THR A 343 -21.51 -4.17 1.00
C THR A 343 -21.21 -5.22 2.07
N THR A 344 -22.20 -6.04 2.40
CA THR A 344 -22.05 -7.19 3.30
C THR A 344 -22.30 -8.46 2.49
N GLY A 345 -21.46 -9.46 2.68
CA GLY A 345 -21.57 -10.76 1.99
C GLY A 345 -21.30 -11.93 2.92
N ASP A 346 -21.43 -13.13 2.37
CA ASP A 346 -20.97 -14.36 3.02
C ASP A 346 -19.45 -14.52 2.79
N GLY A 347 -18.72 -15.07 3.77
CA GLY A 347 -17.27 -15.25 3.66
C GLY A 347 -16.48 -13.95 3.86
N VAL A 348 -15.40 -13.78 3.10
CA VAL A 348 -14.64 -12.53 3.02
C VAL A 348 -15.07 -11.81 1.74
N LEU A 349 -15.52 -10.57 1.89
CA LEU A 349 -15.84 -9.70 0.77
C LEU A 349 -14.85 -8.54 0.77
N VAL A 350 -14.20 -8.30 -0.37
CA VAL A 350 -13.35 -7.14 -0.61
C VAL A 350 -14.00 -6.31 -1.69
N GLN A 351 -14.38 -5.09 -1.38
CA GLN A 351 -14.89 -4.12 -2.33
C GLN A 351 -13.80 -3.10 -2.63
N VAL A 352 -13.53 -2.87 -3.92
CA VAL A 352 -12.52 -1.90 -4.39
C VAL A 352 -13.21 -0.79 -5.17
N ALA A 353 -13.03 0.45 -4.73
CA ALA A 353 -13.60 1.62 -5.38
C ALA A 353 -12.94 1.88 -6.75
N ASP A 354 -13.72 2.35 -7.72
CA ASP A 354 -13.18 2.73 -9.03
C ASP A 354 -12.24 3.96 -8.95
N ASP A 355 -12.42 4.79 -7.93
CA ASP A 355 -11.54 5.91 -7.58
C ASP A 355 -10.10 5.46 -7.30
N LEU A 356 -9.89 4.29 -6.68
CA LEU A 356 -8.54 3.74 -6.48
C LEU A 356 -7.86 3.40 -7.81
N ALA A 357 -8.60 2.77 -8.72
CA ALA A 357 -8.09 2.45 -10.06
C ALA A 357 -7.83 3.73 -10.87
N ASN A 358 -8.72 4.71 -10.79
CA ASN A 358 -8.54 6.01 -11.44
C ASN A 358 -7.32 6.77 -10.89
N ARG A 359 -7.07 6.70 -9.58
CA ARG A 359 -5.86 7.26 -8.97
C ARG A 359 -4.61 6.55 -9.49
N ALA A 360 -4.57 5.23 -9.48
CA ALA A 360 -3.44 4.47 -10.00
C ALA A 360 -3.15 4.80 -11.48
N LEU A 361 -4.19 4.85 -12.32
CA LEU A 361 -4.05 5.21 -13.74
C LEU A 361 -3.55 6.65 -13.93
N HIS A 362 -3.99 7.58 -13.07
CA HIS A 362 -3.51 8.96 -13.10
C HIS A 362 -2.03 9.05 -12.70
N GLU A 363 -1.59 8.32 -11.68
CA GLU A 363 -0.17 8.30 -11.26
C GLU A 363 0.73 7.73 -12.35
N LEU A 364 0.37 6.58 -12.92
CA LEU A 364 1.13 5.97 -14.02
C LEU A 364 1.17 6.86 -15.26
N TRP A 365 0.08 7.57 -15.55
CA TRP A 365 0.04 8.57 -16.60
C TRP A 365 0.96 9.75 -16.31
N GLY A 366 0.89 10.31 -15.10
CA GLY A 366 1.70 11.46 -14.67
C GLY A 366 3.20 11.15 -14.58
N ALA A 367 3.56 9.89 -14.34
CA ALA A 367 4.93 9.39 -14.39
C ALA A 367 5.42 9.08 -15.82
N GLY A 368 4.57 9.23 -16.85
CA GLY A 368 4.93 8.97 -18.25
C GLY A 368 5.05 7.48 -18.61
N VAL A 369 4.62 6.57 -17.73
CA VAL A 369 4.70 5.12 -17.93
C VAL A 369 3.88 4.66 -19.14
N LEU A 370 2.83 5.42 -19.47
CA LEU A 370 1.94 5.15 -20.58
C LEU A 370 2.40 5.75 -21.91
N ASP A 371 3.54 6.45 -21.93
CA ASP A 371 4.21 6.86 -23.16
C ASP A 371 4.98 5.65 -23.73
N LEU A 372 4.27 4.81 -24.47
CA LEU A 372 4.81 3.55 -24.99
C LEU A 372 5.46 3.75 -26.36
N GLU A 373 6.71 3.35 -26.52
CA GLU A 373 7.35 3.20 -27.84
C GLU A 373 7.67 1.73 -28.09
N ILE A 374 6.89 1.11 -28.97
CA ILE A 374 6.99 -0.31 -29.31
C ILE A 374 7.74 -0.44 -30.64
N PRO A 375 8.97 -0.99 -30.66
CA PRO A 375 9.64 -1.31 -31.91
C PRO A 375 8.90 -2.46 -32.61
N VAL A 376 8.63 -2.29 -33.91
CA VAL A 376 7.94 -3.28 -34.73
C VAL A 376 8.96 -4.02 -35.59
N ALA A 377 9.18 -5.30 -35.30
CA ALA A 377 10.12 -6.10 -36.07
C ALA A 377 9.52 -6.52 -37.44
N PRO A 378 10.36 -6.77 -38.45
CA PRO A 378 9.90 -7.31 -39.72
C PRO A 378 9.19 -8.67 -39.55
N GLY A 379 7.90 -8.71 -39.85
CA GLY A 379 7.10 -9.95 -39.85
C GLY A 379 6.13 -10.12 -38.68
N ASP A 380 6.14 -9.20 -37.72
CA ASP A 380 5.16 -9.20 -36.62
C ASP A 380 3.76 -8.85 -37.11
N LEU A 381 2.73 -9.20 -36.33
CA LEU A 381 1.34 -8.83 -36.62
C LEU A 381 1.20 -7.29 -36.73
N THR A 382 1.97 -6.55 -35.95
CA THR A 382 2.08 -5.08 -36.01
C THR A 382 2.69 -4.57 -37.31
N ALA A 383 3.41 -5.39 -38.09
CA ALA A 383 3.83 -5.03 -39.44
C ALA A 383 2.65 -4.91 -40.41
N PHE A 384 1.50 -5.55 -40.11
CA PHE A 384 0.26 -5.35 -40.86
C PHE A 384 -0.29 -3.92 -40.71
N LEU A 385 -0.25 -3.36 -39.49
CA LEU A 385 -0.61 -1.96 -39.23
C LEU A 385 0.24 -1.02 -40.09
N LEU A 386 1.56 -1.20 -40.05
CA LEU A 386 2.48 -0.38 -40.83
C LEU A 386 2.24 -0.52 -42.33
N GLY A 387 1.95 -1.72 -42.82
CA GLY A 387 1.60 -1.94 -44.22
C GLY A 387 0.32 -1.22 -44.66
N ALA A 388 -0.68 -1.15 -43.78
CA ALA A 388 -1.92 -0.41 -44.06
C ALA A 388 -1.67 1.09 -44.23
N VAL A 389 -0.73 1.66 -43.47
CA VAL A 389 -0.33 3.08 -43.58
C VAL A 389 0.89 3.29 -44.50
N GLY A 390 1.05 2.44 -45.51
CA GLY A 390 2.04 2.66 -46.58
C GLY A 390 3.49 2.33 -46.19
N GLY A 391 3.72 1.65 -45.07
CA GLY A 391 5.02 1.13 -44.67
C GLY A 391 5.58 0.13 -45.68
N VAL A 392 6.90 0.14 -45.85
CA VAL A 392 7.59 -0.77 -46.77
C VAL A 392 7.71 -2.15 -46.12
N ASN A 393 7.19 -3.17 -46.78
CA ASN A 393 7.30 -4.54 -46.28
C ASN A 393 8.77 -4.92 -46.02
N GLY A 394 9.07 -5.25 -44.76
CA GLY A 394 10.36 -5.78 -44.34
C GLY A 394 11.37 -4.76 -43.79
N THR A 395 11.02 -3.48 -43.64
CA THR A 395 11.95 -2.47 -43.09
C THR A 395 11.87 -2.27 -41.57
N GLY A 396 10.90 -2.90 -40.90
CA GLY A 396 10.59 -2.61 -39.49
C GLY A 396 9.98 -1.21 -39.33
N GLY A 397 9.62 -0.85 -38.10
CA GLY A 397 9.08 0.46 -37.76
C GLY A 397 8.94 0.64 -36.25
N SER A 398 8.17 1.63 -35.84
CA SER A 398 7.82 1.85 -34.43
C SER A 398 6.35 2.24 -34.31
N LEU A 399 5.78 1.94 -33.15
CA LEU A 399 4.46 2.39 -32.73
C LEU A 399 4.64 3.16 -31.43
N GLY A 400 4.38 4.46 -31.47
CA GLY A 400 4.37 5.34 -30.30
C GLY A 400 2.93 5.61 -29.86
N LEU A 401 2.65 5.52 -28.57
CA LEU A 401 1.39 5.94 -27.95
C LEU A 401 1.71 6.97 -26.87
N SER A 402 1.08 8.13 -26.94
CA SER A 402 1.22 9.16 -25.90
C SER A 402 -0.16 9.73 -25.51
N PRO A 403 -0.76 9.27 -24.40
CA PRO A 403 -2.05 9.73 -23.93
C PRO A 403 -2.00 11.19 -23.45
N ARG A 404 -2.89 12.04 -23.97
CA ARG A 404 -2.99 13.45 -23.53
C ARG A 404 -3.91 13.65 -22.32
N LEU A 405 -4.77 12.69 -22.06
CA LEU A 405 -5.63 12.62 -20.88
C LEU A 405 -5.25 11.36 -20.08
N PRO A 406 -5.37 11.39 -18.75
CA PRO A 406 -5.22 10.18 -17.95
C PRO A 406 -6.24 9.14 -18.42
N PRO A 407 -5.86 7.86 -18.55
CA PRO A 407 -6.83 6.79 -18.68
C PRO A 407 -7.76 6.76 -17.47
N VAL A 408 -9.00 6.38 -17.70
CA VAL A 408 -9.98 6.24 -16.62
C VAL A 408 -10.70 4.92 -16.71
N LEU A 409 -10.94 4.32 -15.55
CA LEU A 409 -11.84 3.20 -15.38
C LEU A 409 -13.18 3.75 -14.89
N VAL A 410 -14.22 3.58 -15.70
CA VAL A 410 -15.57 3.99 -15.36
C VAL A 410 -16.39 2.75 -15.07
N GLU A 411 -16.83 2.62 -13.82
CA GLU A 411 -17.77 1.58 -13.47
C GLU A 411 -19.22 1.99 -13.79
N THR A 412 -19.99 1.01 -14.26
CA THR A 412 -21.42 1.16 -14.52
C THR A 412 -22.14 -0.14 -14.20
N SER A 413 -23.47 -0.07 -14.07
CA SER A 413 -24.30 -1.28 -13.95
C SER A 413 -24.17 -2.27 -15.12
N ALA A 414 -23.62 -1.85 -16.26
CA ALA A 414 -23.38 -2.71 -17.42
C ALA A 414 -21.99 -3.37 -17.42
N GLY A 415 -21.12 -3.00 -16.49
CA GLY A 415 -19.71 -3.40 -16.43
C GLY A 415 -18.78 -2.19 -16.35
N ALA A 416 -17.52 -2.47 -16.02
CA ALA A 416 -16.47 -1.45 -16.05
C ALA A 416 -15.97 -1.25 -17.48
N ARG A 417 -15.57 -0.01 -17.79
CA ARG A 417 -14.97 0.33 -19.07
C ARG A 417 -13.69 1.12 -18.85
N LEU A 418 -12.60 0.67 -19.47
CA LEU A 418 -11.35 1.43 -19.53
C LEU A 418 -11.41 2.35 -20.76
N GLN A 419 -11.18 3.64 -20.51
CA GLN A 419 -11.30 4.69 -21.51
C GLN A 419 -9.99 5.47 -21.62
N LEU A 420 -9.48 5.61 -22.85
CA LEU A 420 -8.28 6.36 -23.18
C LEU A 420 -8.64 7.45 -24.19
N GLY A 421 -8.40 8.70 -23.80
CA GLY A 421 -8.79 9.89 -24.56
C GLY A 421 -7.62 10.61 -25.21
N GLU A 422 -7.80 11.04 -26.45
CA GLU A 422 -6.82 11.81 -27.22
C GLU A 422 -5.39 11.24 -27.16
N VAL A 423 -5.25 9.94 -27.43
CA VAL A 423 -3.94 9.28 -27.51
C VAL A 423 -3.28 9.67 -28.83
N ASP A 424 -2.09 10.27 -28.75
CA ASP A 424 -1.26 10.51 -29.93
C ASP A 424 -0.62 9.19 -30.35
N LEU A 425 -1.10 8.65 -31.46
CA LEU A 425 -0.53 7.47 -32.09
C LEU A 425 0.45 7.91 -33.17
N THR A 426 1.71 7.54 -33.00
CA THR A 426 2.79 7.77 -33.97
C THR A 426 3.20 6.45 -34.59
N LEU A 427 2.99 6.30 -35.89
CA LEU A 427 3.45 5.13 -36.65
C LEU A 427 4.72 5.50 -37.40
N GLY A 428 5.85 5.00 -36.92
CA GLY A 428 7.14 5.12 -37.60
C GLY A 428 7.19 4.16 -38.79
N THR A 429 7.20 4.71 -40.01
CA THR A 429 7.23 3.98 -41.27
C THR A 429 8.44 4.39 -42.13
N PRO A 430 9.69 4.01 -41.78
CA PRO A 430 10.87 4.44 -42.52
C PRO A 430 10.80 4.13 -44.03
N GLY A 431 10.84 5.17 -44.86
CA GLY A 431 10.70 5.08 -46.32
C GLY A 431 9.29 4.78 -46.81
N GLY A 432 8.28 4.95 -45.96
CA GLY A 432 6.87 4.70 -46.24
C GLY A 432 6.30 5.64 -47.31
N ALA A 433 5.25 5.18 -48.00
CA ALA A 433 4.60 5.92 -49.08
C ALA A 433 3.94 7.23 -48.60
N PHE A 434 3.62 7.33 -47.31
CA PHE A 434 2.95 8.49 -46.70
C PHE A 434 3.88 9.33 -45.81
N GLY A 435 5.19 9.05 -45.84
CA GLY A 435 6.20 9.67 -44.99
C GLY A 435 6.89 8.66 -44.09
N ASP A 436 7.89 9.16 -43.35
CA ASP A 436 8.58 8.36 -42.33
C ASP A 436 7.76 8.23 -41.03
N GLU A 437 6.75 9.07 -40.86
CA GLU A 437 5.84 9.05 -39.71
C GLU A 437 4.40 9.31 -40.17
N VAL A 438 3.46 8.57 -39.60
CA VAL A 438 2.03 8.81 -39.76
C VAL A 438 1.41 9.02 -38.38
N LEU A 439 0.71 10.14 -38.21
CA LEU A 439 0.19 10.56 -36.93
C LEU A 439 -1.34 10.45 -36.90
N PHE A 440 -1.86 9.87 -35.83
CA PHE A 440 -3.28 9.81 -35.52
C PHE A 440 -3.54 10.33 -34.11
N THR A 441 -4.74 10.84 -33.88
CA THR A 441 -5.33 10.92 -32.55
C THR A 441 -6.33 9.80 -32.42
N VAL A 442 -6.18 9.00 -31.37
CA VAL A 442 -6.95 7.80 -31.11
C VAL A 442 -7.72 7.94 -29.80
N THR A 443 -8.93 7.42 -29.78
CA THR A 443 -9.69 7.19 -28.55
C THR A 443 -10.05 5.72 -28.44
N ILE A 444 -9.90 5.15 -27.25
CA ILE A 444 -10.20 3.75 -26.96
C ILE A 444 -11.23 3.72 -25.84
N ASP A 445 -12.28 2.94 -26.01
CA ASP A 445 -13.28 2.64 -24.98
C ASP A 445 -13.55 1.14 -25.01
N ALA A 446 -13.09 0.41 -24.00
CA ALA A 446 -13.18 -1.05 -23.95
C ALA A 446 -13.83 -1.50 -22.64
N ALA A 447 -14.65 -2.55 -22.70
CA ALA A 447 -15.07 -3.24 -21.49
C ALA A 447 -13.85 -3.81 -20.77
N ALA A 448 -13.80 -3.66 -19.45
CA ALA A 448 -12.67 -4.05 -18.63
C ALA A 448 -13.13 -5.02 -17.55
N ASP A 449 -12.61 -6.25 -17.58
CA ASP A 449 -12.91 -7.28 -16.59
C ASP A 449 -11.67 -7.57 -15.76
N LEU A 450 -11.82 -7.60 -14.43
CA LEU A 450 -10.77 -8.06 -13.54
C LEU A 450 -10.69 -9.58 -13.62
N VAL A 451 -9.50 -10.11 -13.84
CA VAL A 451 -9.25 -11.56 -13.89
C VAL A 451 -8.15 -11.89 -12.89
N LEU A 452 -8.44 -12.86 -12.02
CA LEU A 452 -7.44 -13.51 -11.18
C LEU A 452 -7.40 -14.99 -11.59
N ALA A 453 -6.34 -15.38 -12.29
CA ALA A 453 -6.15 -16.73 -12.79
C ALA A 453 -4.67 -17.07 -12.91
N ASP A 454 -4.33 -18.33 -12.68
CA ASP A 454 -2.99 -18.88 -12.94
C ASP A 454 -1.83 -18.11 -12.25
N GLY A 455 -2.07 -17.60 -11.03
CA GLY A 455 -1.06 -16.84 -10.28
C GLY A 455 -0.80 -15.46 -10.87
N ALA A 456 -1.72 -14.93 -11.69
CA ALA A 456 -1.70 -13.55 -12.16
C ALA A 456 -3.02 -12.86 -11.83
N ALA A 457 -2.94 -11.56 -11.57
CA ALA A 457 -4.07 -10.66 -11.56
C ALA A 457 -3.91 -9.68 -12.72
N GLY A 458 -5.02 -9.25 -13.30
CA GLY A 458 -4.94 -8.30 -14.41
C GLY A 458 -6.30 -7.85 -14.90
N ILE A 459 -6.25 -6.94 -15.89
CA ILE A 459 -7.43 -6.43 -16.56
C ILE A 459 -7.48 -7.03 -17.97
N VAL A 460 -8.57 -7.73 -18.27
CA VAL A 460 -8.88 -8.20 -19.61
C VAL A 460 -9.81 -7.21 -20.28
N LEU A 461 -9.32 -6.59 -21.35
CA LEU A 461 -10.08 -5.69 -22.19
C LEU A 461 -10.83 -6.47 -23.28
N SER A 462 -12.10 -6.11 -23.47
CA SER A 462 -12.98 -6.68 -24.48
C SER A 462 -13.92 -5.62 -25.06
N ASP A 463 -14.66 -5.94 -26.13
CA ASP A 463 -15.64 -5.03 -26.76
C ASP A 463 -15.09 -3.61 -27.01
N ALA A 464 -13.84 -3.55 -27.51
CA ALA A 464 -13.13 -2.30 -27.70
C ALA A 464 -13.73 -1.51 -28.86
N HIS A 465 -14.14 -0.28 -28.58
CA HIS A 465 -14.47 0.72 -29.56
C HIS A 465 -13.28 1.65 -29.74
N VAL A 466 -12.75 1.72 -30.96
CA VAL A 466 -11.58 2.54 -31.31
C VAL A 466 -12.00 3.54 -32.37
N THR A 467 -11.71 4.81 -32.13
CA THR A 467 -11.88 5.87 -33.13
C THR A 467 -10.53 6.50 -33.40
N ALA A 468 -10.14 6.61 -34.66
CA ALA A 468 -8.88 7.22 -35.08
C ALA A 468 -9.12 8.37 -36.07
N VAL A 469 -8.37 9.45 -35.92
CA VAL A 469 -8.38 10.59 -36.86
C VAL A 469 -6.94 11.00 -37.20
N PRO A 470 -6.56 11.04 -38.48
CA PRO A 470 -5.24 11.52 -38.87
C PRO A 470 -5.03 12.97 -38.45
N ARG A 471 -3.80 13.34 -38.09
CA ARG A 471 -3.45 14.69 -37.62
C ARG A 471 -2.22 15.25 -38.34
N GLY A 472 -1.98 16.55 -38.17
CA GLY A 472 -0.82 17.23 -38.76
C GLY A 472 -0.75 17.06 -40.27
N ALA A 473 0.43 16.70 -40.79
CA ALA A 473 0.63 16.45 -42.22
C ALA A 473 -0.20 15.25 -42.73
N SER A 474 -0.41 14.22 -41.89
CA SER A 474 -1.15 13.01 -42.25
C SER A 474 -2.62 13.28 -42.56
N ALA A 475 -3.24 14.29 -41.92
CA ALA A 475 -4.61 14.73 -42.20
C ALA A 475 -4.81 15.28 -43.62
N SER A 476 -3.72 15.66 -44.31
CA SER A 476 -3.77 16.21 -45.66
C SER A 476 -3.57 15.17 -46.76
N ILE A 477 -3.32 13.91 -46.41
CA ILE A 477 -3.05 12.80 -47.34
C ILE A 477 -4.32 11.98 -47.54
N PRO A 478 -5.00 12.04 -48.70
CA PRO A 478 -6.25 11.32 -48.94
C PRO A 478 -6.14 9.81 -48.73
N GLU A 479 -5.00 9.23 -49.12
CA GLU A 479 -4.74 7.79 -48.96
C GLU A 479 -4.63 7.38 -47.49
N VAL A 480 -4.28 8.29 -46.57
CA VAL A 480 -4.27 8.01 -45.12
C VAL A 480 -5.69 8.05 -44.56
N LEU A 481 -6.59 8.88 -45.12
CA LEU A 481 -8.00 8.88 -44.72
C LEU A 481 -8.68 7.55 -45.06
N ASP A 482 -8.32 6.96 -46.21
CA ASP A 482 -8.82 5.65 -46.65
C ASP A 482 -8.32 4.48 -45.77
N THR A 483 -7.31 4.70 -44.91
CA THR A 483 -6.72 3.65 -44.05
C THR A 483 -7.17 3.72 -42.60
N VAL A 484 -7.95 4.73 -42.21
CA VAL A 484 -8.45 4.92 -40.84
C VAL A 484 -9.18 3.68 -40.34
N ASP A 485 -10.13 3.14 -41.11
CA ASP A 485 -10.87 1.93 -40.73
C ASP A 485 -9.94 0.72 -40.51
N ALA A 486 -8.85 0.63 -41.28
CA ALA A 486 -7.86 -0.43 -41.14
C ALA A 486 -7.01 -0.25 -39.87
N VAL A 487 -6.66 0.99 -39.51
CA VAL A 487 -5.97 1.32 -38.26
C VAL A 487 -6.88 1.02 -37.07
N GLU A 488 -8.14 1.44 -37.09
CA GLU A 488 -9.12 1.16 -36.03
C GLU A 488 -9.30 -0.35 -35.84
N ALA A 489 -9.52 -1.11 -36.91
CA ALA A 489 -9.67 -2.57 -36.85
C ALA A 489 -8.41 -3.27 -36.33
N ALA A 490 -7.23 -2.80 -36.71
CA ALA A 490 -5.99 -3.43 -36.30
C ALA A 490 -5.60 -3.07 -34.86
N LEU A 491 -5.94 -1.89 -34.35
CA LEU A 491 -5.83 -1.57 -32.92
C LEU A 491 -6.79 -2.43 -32.09
N GLN A 492 -8.03 -2.65 -32.56
CA GLN A 492 -8.97 -3.58 -31.91
C GLN A 492 -8.43 -5.00 -31.84
N LEU A 493 -7.75 -5.48 -32.89
CA LEU A 493 -7.07 -6.78 -32.87
C LEU A 493 -5.85 -6.81 -31.95
N GLY A 494 -5.14 -5.67 -31.82
CA GLY A 494 -3.99 -5.50 -30.94
C GLY A 494 -4.31 -5.51 -29.45
N MET A 495 -5.59 -5.39 -29.06
CA MET A 495 -6.02 -5.42 -27.65
C MET A 495 -5.56 -6.67 -26.88
N GLY A 496 -5.38 -7.81 -27.57
CA GLY A 496 -4.83 -9.00 -26.92
C GLY A 496 -3.41 -8.79 -26.37
N THR A 497 -2.57 -8.05 -27.08
CA THR A 497 -1.22 -7.70 -26.62
C THR A 497 -1.27 -6.71 -25.45
N ILE A 498 -2.23 -5.79 -25.44
CA ILE A 498 -2.44 -4.87 -24.31
C ILE A 498 -2.88 -5.66 -23.07
N ASN A 499 -3.75 -6.67 -23.22
CA ASN A 499 -4.17 -7.51 -22.09
C ASN A 499 -2.99 -8.24 -21.43
N ASP A 500 -2.02 -8.71 -22.22
CA ASP A 500 -0.81 -9.34 -21.68
C ASP A 500 0.03 -8.33 -20.86
N MET A 501 0.04 -7.05 -21.24
CA MET A 501 0.73 -5.98 -20.50
C MET A 501 -0.01 -5.55 -19.23
N LEU A 502 -1.34 -5.73 -19.19
CA LEU A 502 -2.20 -5.42 -18.04
C LEU A 502 -2.34 -6.59 -17.05
N SER A 503 -1.54 -7.65 -17.24
CA SER A 503 -1.47 -8.80 -16.35
C SER A 503 -0.18 -8.75 -15.55
N PHE A 504 -0.29 -8.83 -14.23
CA PHE A 504 0.83 -8.84 -13.30
C PHE A 504 0.87 -10.18 -12.53
N PRO A 505 2.06 -10.78 -12.38
CA PRO A 505 2.21 -12.01 -11.60
C PRO A 505 2.03 -11.72 -10.11
N LEU A 506 1.29 -12.60 -9.42
CA LEU A 506 1.08 -12.58 -7.97
C LEU A 506 2.17 -13.37 -7.20
N GLY A 507 3.30 -13.65 -7.85
CA GLY A 507 4.36 -14.48 -7.28
C GLY A 507 3.95 -15.94 -7.09
N GLU A 508 4.47 -16.57 -6.03
CA GLU A 508 4.16 -17.97 -5.68
C GLU A 508 2.79 -18.16 -5.01
N VAL A 509 2.04 -17.06 -4.79
CA VAL A 509 0.74 -17.11 -4.12
C VAL A 509 -0.33 -17.64 -5.08
N THR A 510 -0.78 -18.86 -4.85
CA THR A 510 -1.96 -19.40 -5.54
C THR A 510 -3.22 -18.92 -4.85
N LEU A 511 -3.87 -17.90 -5.41
CA LEU A 511 -5.16 -17.45 -4.91
C LEU A 511 -6.26 -18.44 -5.32
N PRO A 512 -7.19 -18.79 -4.40
CA PRO A 512 -8.40 -19.51 -4.76
C PRO A 512 -9.26 -18.67 -5.72
N ALA A 513 -10.17 -19.33 -6.43
CA ALA A 513 -11.06 -18.65 -7.37
C ALA A 513 -11.94 -17.63 -6.63
N LEU A 514 -11.72 -16.35 -6.92
CA LEU A 514 -12.56 -15.26 -6.43
C LEU A 514 -13.80 -15.11 -7.30
N THR A 515 -14.94 -14.89 -6.65
CA THR A 515 -16.14 -14.45 -7.38
C THR A 515 -16.10 -12.94 -7.46
N ILE A 516 -16.00 -12.41 -8.68
CA ILE A 516 -15.97 -10.97 -8.94
C ILE A 516 -17.36 -10.55 -9.42
N THR A 517 -17.98 -9.64 -8.69
CA THR A 517 -19.26 -9.02 -9.03
C THR A 517 -19.13 -7.51 -9.00
N ARG A 518 -19.93 -6.81 -9.80
CA ARG A 518 -19.96 -5.35 -9.76
C ARG A 518 -21.00 -4.91 -8.76
N ASP A 519 -20.68 -3.88 -8.00
CA ASP A 519 -21.63 -3.27 -7.09
C ASP A 519 -22.78 -2.61 -7.88
N ALA A 520 -23.97 -2.61 -7.30
CA ALA A 520 -25.17 -2.09 -7.92
C ALA A 520 -25.13 -0.56 -8.11
N SER A 521 -24.31 0.17 -7.34
CA SER A 521 -24.10 1.60 -7.55
C SER A 521 -23.26 1.89 -8.80
N GLY A 522 -22.46 0.91 -9.26
CA GLY A 522 -21.50 1.08 -10.35
C GLY A 522 -20.33 1.97 -9.97
N LEU A 523 -19.91 1.96 -8.70
CA LEU A 523 -18.75 2.70 -8.20
C LEU A 523 -17.66 1.78 -7.65
N ALA A 524 -17.88 0.47 -7.63
CA ALA A 524 -16.96 -0.49 -7.04
C ALA A 524 -17.12 -1.92 -7.55
N THR A 525 -16.01 -2.65 -7.45
CA THR A 525 -15.94 -4.08 -7.71
C THR A 525 -15.88 -4.87 -6.41
N ASP A 526 -16.80 -5.81 -6.26
CA ASP A 526 -16.81 -6.77 -5.17
C ASP A 526 -16.05 -8.04 -5.58
N ALA A 527 -15.07 -8.44 -4.80
CA ALA A 527 -14.39 -9.73 -4.87
C ALA A 527 -14.72 -10.52 -3.60
N SER A 528 -15.40 -11.66 -3.74
CA SER A 528 -15.76 -12.51 -2.60
C SER A 528 -14.97 -13.81 -2.58
N LEU A 529 -14.53 -14.20 -1.40
CA LEU A 529 -13.84 -15.43 -1.06
C LEU A 529 -14.68 -16.22 -0.04
N SER A 530 -14.88 -17.52 -0.28
CA SER A 530 -15.57 -18.35 0.70
C SER A 530 -14.68 -18.58 1.93
N ALA A 531 -15.30 -18.80 3.08
CA ALA A 531 -14.56 -19.01 4.32
C ALA A 531 -13.61 -20.24 4.18
N GLU A 532 -14.07 -21.34 3.58
CA GLU A 532 -13.22 -22.53 3.35
C GLU A 532 -11.98 -22.22 2.49
N ALA A 533 -12.11 -21.31 1.53
CA ALA A 533 -11.00 -20.93 0.67
C ALA A 533 -9.99 -20.02 1.41
N LEU A 534 -10.46 -19.21 2.37
CA LEU A 534 -9.58 -18.47 3.29
C LEU A 534 -8.78 -19.42 4.19
N LEU A 535 -9.39 -20.45 4.76
CA LEU A 535 -8.67 -21.45 5.55
C LEU A 535 -7.53 -22.09 4.76
N GLY A 536 -7.76 -22.44 3.50
CA GLY A 536 -6.71 -23.00 2.64
C GLY A 536 -5.54 -22.04 2.39
N LEU A 537 -5.75 -20.72 2.46
CA LEU A 537 -4.68 -19.73 2.41
C LEU A 537 -3.93 -19.64 3.75
N LEU A 538 -4.65 -19.72 4.87
CA LEU A 538 -4.07 -19.63 6.21
C LEU A 538 -3.30 -20.88 6.62
N GLU A 539 -3.63 -22.07 6.09
CA GLU A 539 -2.91 -23.33 6.37
C GLU A 539 -1.42 -23.28 5.99
N GLY A 540 -1.00 -22.34 5.14
CA GLY A 540 0.41 -22.11 4.77
C GLY A 540 1.14 -21.06 5.60
N VAL A 541 0.44 -20.33 6.47
CA VAL A 541 1.03 -19.28 7.31
C VAL A 541 1.46 -19.92 8.63
N GLU A 542 2.77 -20.08 8.84
CA GLU A 542 3.28 -20.40 10.17
C GLU A 542 3.04 -19.17 11.05
N VAL A 543 2.08 -19.26 11.98
CA VAL A 543 1.90 -18.24 13.01
C VAL A 543 3.11 -18.34 13.94
N PRO A 544 3.99 -17.33 14.02
CA PRO A 544 5.09 -17.37 14.97
C PRO A 544 4.48 -17.47 16.36
N LEU A 545 4.79 -18.55 17.07
CA LEU A 545 4.41 -18.66 18.47
C LEU A 545 5.14 -17.54 19.21
N PRO A 546 4.47 -16.78 20.10
CA PRO A 546 5.14 -15.77 20.90
C PRO A 546 6.32 -16.44 21.61
N THR A 547 7.52 -15.89 21.41
CA THR A 547 8.68 -16.34 22.17
C THR A 547 8.37 -16.13 23.65
N PRO A 548 8.67 -17.11 24.52
CA PRO A 548 8.45 -16.91 25.94
C PRO A 548 9.21 -15.65 26.39
N PRO A 549 8.62 -14.80 27.26
CA PRO A 549 9.32 -13.64 27.76
C PRO A 549 10.65 -14.10 28.34
N GLU A 550 11.75 -13.43 27.98
CA GLU A 550 13.07 -13.80 28.45
C GLU A 550 13.07 -13.95 29.97
N ASP A 551 13.72 -14.99 30.48
CA ASP A 551 13.81 -15.25 31.92
C ASP A 551 14.19 -13.94 32.62
N PRO A 552 13.42 -13.48 33.63
CA PRO A 552 13.73 -12.22 34.29
C PRO A 552 15.16 -12.29 34.78
N VAL A 553 16.00 -11.36 34.28
CA VAL A 553 17.43 -11.30 34.60
C VAL A 553 17.58 -11.44 36.11
N VAL A 554 18.06 -12.61 36.55
CA VAL A 554 18.31 -12.86 37.96
C VAL A 554 19.48 -11.95 38.32
N THR A 555 19.17 -10.77 38.82
CA THR A 555 20.19 -9.88 39.36
C THR A 555 20.80 -10.60 40.56
N ASP A 556 22.05 -11.05 40.42
CA ASP A 556 22.81 -11.59 41.53
C ASP A 556 22.74 -10.61 42.72
N PRO A 557 22.64 -11.13 43.96
CA PRO A 557 22.62 -10.26 45.14
C PRO A 557 23.85 -9.36 45.12
N PRO A 558 23.72 -8.06 45.47
CA PRO A 558 24.81 -7.11 45.36
C PRO A 558 26.05 -7.62 46.10
N GLU A 559 27.12 -7.88 45.36
CA GLU A 559 28.41 -8.20 45.96
C GLU A 559 28.88 -7.02 46.84
N ASP A 560 29.61 -7.36 47.91
CA ASP A 560 30.07 -6.46 48.97
C ASP A 560 30.59 -5.09 48.47
N PRO A 561 30.41 -4.00 49.24
CA PRO A 561 30.81 -2.67 48.83
C PRO A 561 32.31 -2.60 48.54
N VAL A 562 32.64 -2.37 47.27
CA VAL A 562 34.00 -2.13 46.80
C VAL A 562 34.58 -0.93 47.55
N VAL A 563 35.66 -1.17 48.29
CA VAL A 563 36.47 -0.12 48.91
C VAL A 563 37.21 0.60 47.78
N THR A 564 36.75 1.78 47.41
CA THR A 564 37.44 2.65 46.45
C THR A 564 38.70 3.23 47.09
N ASP A 565 39.86 2.94 46.51
CA ASP A 565 41.11 3.66 46.77
C ASP A 565 41.00 5.13 46.31
N PRO A 566 41.80 6.06 46.89
CA PRO A 566 41.73 7.48 46.55
C PRO A 566 42.18 7.75 45.11
N PRO A 567 41.66 8.81 44.46
CA PRO A 567 41.90 9.07 43.04
C PRO A 567 43.37 9.36 42.79
N GLU A 568 43.97 8.65 41.83
CA GLU A 568 45.26 9.02 41.24
C GLU A 568 45.09 10.25 40.34
N ASP A 569 46.20 11.00 40.20
CA ASP A 569 46.29 12.30 39.52
C ASP A 569 45.74 12.27 38.08
N PRO A 570 45.19 13.40 37.58
CA PRO A 570 44.58 13.48 36.26
C PRO A 570 45.61 13.19 35.16
N VAL A 571 45.31 12.19 34.33
CA VAL A 571 46.01 11.91 33.09
C VAL A 571 45.78 13.09 32.15
N VAL A 572 46.86 13.75 31.74
CA VAL A 572 46.86 14.72 30.65
C VAL A 572 46.78 13.92 29.36
N THR A 573 45.63 13.92 28.71
CA THR A 573 45.48 13.43 27.34
C THR A 573 46.07 14.46 26.37
N ASP A 574 46.88 13.97 25.42
CA ASP A 574 47.37 14.79 24.31
C ASP A 574 46.19 15.21 23.42
N PRO A 575 46.22 16.39 22.78
CA PRO A 575 45.17 16.83 21.88
C PRO A 575 45.07 15.89 20.66
N PRO A 576 43.86 15.63 20.13
CA PRO A 576 43.67 14.75 18.99
C PRO A 576 44.53 15.22 17.80
N GLU A 577 45.29 14.29 17.24
CA GLU A 577 46.09 14.52 16.03
C GLU A 577 45.16 14.45 14.81
N ASP A 578 45.21 15.53 14.00
CA ASP A 578 44.53 15.79 12.73
C ASP A 578 43.00 16.01 12.73
N PRO A 579 42.50 17.12 12.15
CA PRO A 579 41.07 17.36 11.98
C PRO A 579 40.47 16.36 11.00
N VAL A 580 39.37 15.71 11.40
CA VAL A 580 38.55 14.84 10.53
C VAL A 580 38.21 15.61 9.26
N VAL A 581 38.66 15.07 8.12
CA VAL A 581 38.36 15.65 6.81
C VAL A 581 36.90 15.36 6.49
N MET A 582 36.04 16.36 6.67
CA MET A 582 34.63 16.22 6.30
C MET A 582 34.50 15.88 4.81
N PRO A 583 33.71 14.85 4.43
CA PRO A 583 33.38 14.61 3.04
C PRO A 583 32.69 15.86 2.46
N PRO A 584 32.95 16.22 1.19
CA PRO A 584 32.29 17.35 0.56
C PRO A 584 30.78 17.12 0.51
N PRO A 585 29.95 18.16 0.68
CA PRO A 585 28.51 18.01 0.60
C PRO A 585 28.11 17.47 -0.79
N PRO A 586 27.10 16.58 -0.85
CA PRO A 586 26.65 15.96 -2.09
C PRO A 586 26.13 16.99 -3.10
N LEU A 587 26.27 16.67 -4.38
CA LEU A 587 25.67 17.45 -5.46
C LEU A 587 24.20 17.04 -5.58
N TRP A 588 23.30 18.02 -5.54
CA TRP A 588 21.85 17.80 -5.61
C TRP A 588 21.46 16.96 -6.84
N GLY A 589 20.71 15.87 -6.62
CA GLY A 589 20.12 15.02 -7.67
C GLY A 589 21.08 14.03 -8.31
N GLN A 590 22.09 13.55 -7.58
CA GLN A 590 22.92 12.42 -7.99
C GLN A 590 22.85 11.34 -6.91
N PRO A 591 22.77 10.04 -7.28
CA PRO A 591 22.92 8.94 -6.34
C PRO A 591 24.16 9.14 -5.49
N TYR A 592 24.01 9.01 -4.17
CA TYR A 592 25.11 9.12 -3.24
C TYR A 592 25.51 7.72 -2.78
N GLU A 593 26.62 7.22 -3.34
CA GLU A 593 27.15 5.91 -3.00
C GLU A 593 28.24 6.04 -1.94
N VAL A 594 28.11 5.29 -0.84
CA VAL A 594 29.06 5.29 0.28
C VAL A 594 29.55 3.87 0.53
N SER A 595 30.87 3.65 0.52
CA SER A 595 31.44 2.34 0.83
C SER A 595 31.40 2.06 2.33
N VAL A 596 30.90 0.89 2.72
CA VAL A 596 30.98 0.38 4.09
C VAL A 596 32.36 -0.24 4.28
N PRO A 597 33.17 0.21 5.25
CA PRO A 597 34.53 -0.26 5.39
C PRO A 597 34.59 -1.65 6.05
N SER A 598 35.58 -2.45 5.68
CA SER A 598 35.77 -3.84 6.18
C SER A 598 36.00 -3.96 7.68
N ASP A 599 36.31 -2.87 8.36
CA ASP A 599 36.49 -2.80 9.80
C ASP A 599 35.28 -2.23 10.54
N ALA A 600 34.16 -1.98 9.85
CA ALA A 600 32.89 -1.67 10.51
C ALA A 600 32.46 -2.82 11.42
N THR A 601 32.02 -2.49 12.64
CA THR A 601 31.42 -3.48 13.55
C THR A 601 29.97 -3.70 13.14
N VAL A 602 29.60 -4.95 12.89
CA VAL A 602 28.24 -5.33 12.49
C VAL A 602 27.37 -5.45 13.75
N TYR A 603 26.21 -4.81 13.73
CA TYR A 603 25.15 -4.95 14.71
C TYR A 603 23.94 -5.59 14.01
N ASP A 604 23.72 -6.87 14.28
CA ASP A 604 22.68 -7.76 13.72
C ASP A 604 21.66 -8.25 14.77
N ASP A 605 21.53 -7.48 15.85
CA ASP A 605 20.62 -7.68 16.98
C ASP A 605 20.47 -6.33 17.71
N ASP A 606 19.70 -6.27 18.79
CA ASP A 606 19.55 -5.05 19.59
C ASP A 606 20.77 -4.81 20.49
N TRP A 607 21.33 -3.60 20.47
CA TRP A 607 22.54 -3.28 21.25
C TRP A 607 22.51 -1.92 21.93
N ALA A 608 23.12 -1.84 23.12
CA ALA A 608 23.49 -0.59 23.76
C ALA A 608 25.02 -0.47 23.84
N VAL A 609 25.59 0.56 23.22
CA VAL A 609 27.05 0.69 23.06
C VAL A 609 27.54 2.07 23.49
N ASP A 610 28.63 2.07 24.26
CA ASP A 610 29.28 3.27 24.80
C ASP A 610 30.75 3.28 24.36
N ILE A 611 30.98 3.71 23.12
CA ILE A 611 32.29 3.65 22.44
C ILE A 611 32.47 4.89 21.54
N ASP A 612 33.51 5.69 21.83
CA ASP A 612 33.93 6.82 20.99
C ASP A 612 34.71 6.35 19.75
N ASP A 613 34.74 7.18 18.70
CA ASP A 613 35.48 6.93 17.44
C ASP A 613 35.11 5.58 16.79
N HIS A 614 33.86 5.16 16.95
CA HIS A 614 33.38 3.85 16.55
C HIS A 614 32.83 3.83 15.12
N THR A 615 33.17 2.81 14.31
CA THR A 615 32.60 2.61 12.98
C THR A 615 31.68 1.40 13.00
N ALA A 616 30.40 1.60 12.70
CA ALA A 616 29.34 0.63 12.92
C ALA A 616 28.45 0.45 11.68
N TRP A 617 28.04 -0.79 11.40
CA TRP A 617 27.03 -1.11 10.40
C TRP A 617 25.85 -1.82 11.08
N VAL A 618 24.70 -1.16 11.09
CA VAL A 618 23.46 -1.64 11.72
C VAL A 618 22.59 -2.31 10.66
N CYS A 619 22.20 -3.56 10.90
CA CYS A 619 21.34 -4.33 10.01
C CYS A 619 19.88 -3.89 10.13
N GLY A 620 19.04 -4.30 9.17
CA GLY A 620 17.66 -3.84 9.13
C GLY A 620 16.81 -4.53 10.19
N PHE A 621 15.90 -3.78 10.80
CA PHE A 621 15.04 -4.19 11.92
C PHE A 621 15.74 -4.41 13.26
N ASP A 622 16.96 -3.91 13.41
CA ASP A 622 17.70 -3.97 14.67
C ASP A 622 17.77 -2.57 15.32
N ASP A 623 17.68 -2.53 16.65
CA ASP A 623 17.67 -1.29 17.44
C ASP A 623 19.01 -1.06 18.15
N VAL A 624 19.71 0.01 17.81
CA VAL A 624 20.99 0.35 18.45
C VAL A 624 20.91 1.67 19.23
N VAL A 625 21.28 1.63 20.52
CA VAL A 625 21.45 2.80 21.37
C VAL A 625 22.93 3.11 21.54
N ALA A 626 23.39 4.25 21.03
CA ALA A 626 24.80 4.64 20.99
C ALA A 626 25.09 5.87 21.87
N TYR A 627 26.02 5.75 22.81
CA TYR A 627 26.39 6.82 23.76
C TYR A 627 27.69 7.55 23.42
N GLY A 628 28.53 7.01 22.53
CA GLY A 628 29.86 7.55 22.23
C GLY A 628 29.90 8.69 21.20
N ASP A 629 30.98 9.47 21.25
CA ASP A 629 31.23 10.61 20.37
C ASP A 629 32.04 10.22 19.12
N TYR A 630 31.91 11.02 18.05
CA TYR A 630 32.77 10.94 16.84
C TYR A 630 32.75 9.61 16.06
N GLY A 631 31.70 8.80 16.21
CA GLY A 631 31.50 7.58 15.45
C GLY A 631 31.01 7.81 14.01
N THR A 632 31.08 6.76 13.19
CA THR A 632 30.48 6.67 11.86
C THR A 632 29.51 5.48 11.80
N TRP A 633 28.25 5.76 11.49
CA TRP A 633 27.15 4.79 11.54
C TRP A 633 26.57 4.59 10.14
N TYR A 634 26.49 3.34 9.69
CA TYR A 634 25.85 2.93 8.44
C TYR A 634 24.58 2.16 8.80
N LEU A 635 23.41 2.71 8.52
CA LEU A 635 22.12 2.07 8.83
C LEU A 635 21.53 1.49 7.56
N ASN A 636 21.25 0.19 7.58
CA ASN A 636 20.50 -0.44 6.51
C ASN A 636 19.02 -0.01 6.53
N ARG A 637 18.22 -0.47 5.57
CA ARG A 637 16.79 -0.14 5.56
C ARG A 637 16.12 -0.66 6.84
N TYR A 638 15.30 0.17 7.47
CA TYR A 638 14.54 -0.15 8.68
C TYR A 638 15.37 -0.41 9.94
N ALA A 639 16.63 0.02 9.98
CA ALA A 639 17.40 0.02 11.22
C ALA A 639 17.02 1.22 12.10
N ASP A 640 17.00 1.07 13.44
CA ASP A 640 16.83 2.18 14.39
C ASP A 640 18.17 2.53 15.07
N LEU A 641 18.45 3.82 15.23
CA LEU A 641 19.60 4.34 15.96
C LEU A 641 19.20 5.47 16.91
N ASP A 642 19.27 5.19 18.20
CA ASP A 642 19.21 6.16 19.29
C ASP A 642 20.61 6.69 19.62
N LEU A 643 20.97 7.86 19.10
CA LEU A 643 22.32 8.42 19.20
C LEU A 643 22.41 9.54 20.25
N HIS A 644 23.00 9.23 21.40
CA HIS A 644 23.23 10.18 22.50
C HIS A 644 24.54 10.98 22.39
N GLY A 645 25.53 10.49 21.64
CA GLY A 645 26.82 11.16 21.46
C GLY A 645 26.81 12.30 20.44
N SER A 646 27.89 13.06 20.40
CA SER A 646 28.10 14.25 19.57
C SER A 646 29.20 14.06 18.51
N GLY A 647 29.12 14.82 17.43
CA GLY A 647 30.15 14.82 16.38
C GLY A 647 30.19 13.57 15.49
N ASN A 648 29.16 12.74 15.53
CA ASN A 648 29.05 11.52 14.72
C ASN A 648 28.68 11.84 13.26
N ILE A 649 28.98 10.89 12.36
CA ILE A 649 28.50 10.87 10.98
C ILE A 649 27.55 9.67 10.81
N VAL A 650 26.34 9.91 10.33
CA VAL A 650 25.32 8.87 10.14
C VAL A 650 24.93 8.80 8.66
N TYR A 651 24.91 7.60 8.10
CA TYR A 651 24.39 7.32 6.76
C TYR A 651 23.14 6.44 6.92
N ALA A 652 21.95 7.00 6.69
CA ALA A 652 20.66 6.35 6.95
C ALA A 652 19.92 6.05 5.64
N ARG A 653 19.80 4.77 5.30
CA ARG A 653 19.07 4.34 4.08
C ARG A 653 17.56 4.46 4.27
N ARG A 654 16.83 4.37 3.15
CA ARG A 654 15.37 4.36 3.11
C ARG A 654 14.74 3.54 4.25
N GLY A 655 13.84 4.16 5.01
CA GLY A 655 13.11 3.53 6.11
C GLY A 655 13.86 3.39 7.44
N ALA A 656 15.14 3.79 7.51
CA ALA A 656 15.85 3.83 8.80
C ALA A 656 15.28 4.95 9.71
N ASP A 657 15.25 4.71 11.02
CA ASP A 657 14.88 5.67 12.06
C ASP A 657 16.15 6.12 12.81
N VAL A 658 16.33 7.43 12.99
CA VAL A 658 17.49 7.99 13.69
C VAL A 658 17.03 9.05 14.68
N LYS A 659 17.18 8.77 15.97
CA LYS A 659 16.88 9.70 17.06
C LYS A 659 18.16 10.32 17.61
N LEU A 660 18.32 11.62 17.43
CA LEU A 660 19.52 12.36 17.83
C LEU A 660 19.30 13.08 19.17
N TYR A 661 19.96 12.58 20.22
CA TYR A 661 20.00 13.21 21.54
C TYR A 661 21.30 13.99 21.80
N GLY A 662 22.32 13.85 20.94
CA GLY A 662 23.56 14.63 20.95
C GLY A 662 23.61 15.73 19.88
N THR A 663 24.63 16.59 19.93
CA THR A 663 24.78 17.76 19.04
C THR A 663 25.93 17.61 18.05
N ASP A 664 26.03 18.50 17.06
CA ASP A 664 27.12 18.53 16.08
C ASP A 664 27.27 17.24 15.25
N ASN A 665 26.23 16.40 15.18
CA ASN A 665 26.19 15.23 14.32
C ASN A 665 25.86 15.62 12.87
N ILE A 666 26.33 14.83 11.91
CA ILE A 666 26.04 14.99 10.48
C ILE A 666 25.31 13.75 9.98
N VAL A 667 24.09 13.92 9.49
CA VAL A 667 23.29 12.82 8.93
C VAL A 667 23.18 12.99 7.41
N TYR A 668 23.48 11.91 6.68
CA TYR A 668 23.17 11.73 5.27
C TYR A 668 22.03 10.71 5.20
N ALA A 669 20.82 11.17 4.93
CA ALA A 669 19.62 10.37 4.99
C ALA A 669 19.01 10.23 3.60
N ASP A 670 18.48 9.05 3.27
CA ASP A 670 17.53 8.91 2.17
C ASP A 670 16.28 9.78 2.41
N ASP A 671 15.45 10.00 1.39
CA ASP A 671 14.26 10.84 1.53
C ASP A 671 13.19 10.26 2.47
N ASP A 672 13.10 8.93 2.57
CA ASP A 672 12.17 8.23 3.48
C ASP A 672 12.85 7.70 4.76
N ALA A 673 14.01 8.21 5.16
CA ALA A 673 14.55 7.94 6.50
C ALA A 673 13.94 8.92 7.52
N ASP A 674 13.47 8.41 8.65
CA ASP A 674 12.91 9.23 9.72
C ASP A 674 14.02 9.74 10.64
N ILE A 675 14.13 11.07 10.80
CA ILE A 675 15.23 11.70 11.53
C ILE A 675 14.69 12.67 12.56
N ASP A 676 14.74 12.28 13.82
CA ASP A 676 14.31 13.06 14.97
C ASP A 676 15.50 13.79 15.64
N ASP A 677 15.60 15.11 15.45
CA ASP A 677 16.60 15.95 16.11
C ASP A 677 16.06 16.58 17.41
N TYR A 678 16.18 15.86 18.53
CA TYR A 678 15.61 16.26 19.83
C TYR A 678 16.33 17.44 20.50
N VAL A 679 17.62 17.64 20.22
CA VAL A 679 18.44 18.67 20.88
C VAL A 679 18.82 19.84 19.97
N GLY A 680 18.70 19.68 18.65
CA GLY A 680 19.10 20.66 17.66
C GLY A 680 20.62 20.73 17.47
N GLY A 681 21.06 21.47 16.47
CA GLY A 681 22.50 21.69 16.20
C GLY A 681 23.15 20.56 15.40
N ASN A 682 22.37 19.61 14.91
CA ASN A 682 22.80 18.61 13.95
C ASN A 682 22.64 19.13 12.51
N THR A 683 23.39 18.55 11.57
CA THR A 683 23.30 18.89 10.14
C THR A 683 22.77 17.70 9.37
N ILE A 684 21.60 17.84 8.75
CA ILE A 684 20.94 16.76 8.01
C ILE A 684 20.98 17.07 6.51
N TYR A 685 21.47 16.12 5.71
CA TYR A 685 21.50 16.14 4.26
C TYR A 685 20.59 15.04 3.73
N ILE A 686 19.55 15.41 2.98
CA ILE A 686 18.75 14.44 2.23
C ILE A 686 19.47 14.11 0.92
N VAL A 687 19.75 12.83 0.72
CA VAL A 687 20.59 12.27 -0.36
C VAL A 687 19.89 11.08 -1.02
N ASP A 688 18.86 11.37 -1.82
CA ASP A 688 18.11 10.33 -2.53
C ASP A 688 18.68 10.07 -3.96
N PRO A 689 19.02 8.80 -4.31
CA PRO A 689 19.06 7.64 -3.42
C PRO A 689 20.40 7.52 -2.67
N LEU A 690 20.35 7.04 -1.43
CA LEU A 690 21.54 6.64 -0.65
C LEU A 690 21.79 5.14 -0.82
N THR A 691 22.93 4.79 -1.42
CA THR A 691 23.32 3.39 -1.64
C THR A 691 24.62 3.06 -0.93
N PHE A 692 24.70 1.85 -0.38
CA PHE A 692 25.94 1.33 0.19
C PHE A 692 26.69 0.46 -0.81
N ASP A 693 27.97 0.77 -1.02
CA ASP A 693 28.92 -0.13 -1.67
C ASP A 693 29.46 -1.10 -0.62
N THR A 694 28.98 -2.34 -0.65
CA THR A 694 29.36 -3.39 0.30
C THR A 694 30.51 -4.26 -0.18
N SER A 695 31.20 -3.88 -1.27
CA SER A 695 32.27 -4.70 -1.85
C SER A 695 33.49 -4.88 -0.94
N ASP A 696 33.70 -3.92 -0.03
CA ASP A 696 34.76 -3.95 0.99
C ASP A 696 34.16 -4.10 2.41
N ALA A 697 32.87 -4.42 2.57
CA ALA A 697 32.25 -4.54 3.89
C ALA A 697 32.69 -5.82 4.64
N PRO A 698 32.46 -5.94 5.96
CA PRO A 698 32.72 -7.17 6.72
C PRO A 698 32.01 -8.39 6.10
N ASP A 699 32.70 -9.54 6.04
CA ASP A 699 32.17 -10.78 5.42
C ASP A 699 30.93 -11.34 6.15
N ASP A 700 30.74 -10.94 7.40
CA ASP A 700 29.64 -11.27 8.32
C ASP A 700 28.61 -10.14 8.48
N GLY A 701 28.61 -9.16 7.57
CA GLY A 701 27.70 -8.02 7.61
C GLY A 701 26.28 -8.25 7.06
N CYS A 702 25.55 -7.14 6.97
CA CYS A 702 24.22 -7.01 6.36
C CYS A 702 24.30 -6.94 4.82
#